data_AF-A0AAN9MRW9-F1
#
_entry.id   AF-A0AAN9MRW9-F1
#
_cell.length_a   1.000
_cell.length_b   1.000
_cell.length_c   1.000
_cell.angle_alpha   90.00
_cell.angle_beta   90.00
_cell.angle_gamma   90.00
#
_symmetry.space_group_name_H-M   'P 1'
#
loop_
_entity.id
_entity.type
_entity.pdbx_description
1 polymer ?
#
loop_
_entity_poly.entity_id
_entity_poly.type
_entity_poly.pdbx_seq_one_letter_code
_entity_poly.pdbx_strand_id
1 'polypeptide(L)'
;MAKSAETELPLKAFGWAARDTSGILSPFHFSRRENGDDDVTLKILFCGVCHSDLHTVRNDWGSTIYPVVPGHEIVGVVTKTGNNVKKFKVGDKVGVGVIVESCKACEICQQDLENYCPQAVFTYNYPYNGTRTRGGYSDFVVVHHKYVLQFPDNLPLDAGAPLLCAGITVFSPMKYYGMTEPGKHLGVAGLGGLGHLAIKFGKAFGLKVTVISTSPNKEAEAIQRLGADSFLVSSEPEKMKAAMGTMDYIIDTISAVHSLISLLGLLKLNGKLVTVGLPGKPLELPLFPLVVGRKLIGGSNFGGIKETQDMLDFCGKHNITADIELIKMDEINTAMERLIKSDVKYRFVIDVANSLSMAGKSKTQTAHGGDGERVSLPRREKEEMSVEDLPQKEVNVLKGHEGGVLAARFNGDGNYCLSCGKDRTIRLWNPHRGIHIKTYKSHGREVRDVHVTPDNSKLCSCGGDRQIFYWDVATGRVIRKFRGHDGEVNGVKFNEYSSVVVSAGYDQSLRAWDCRSHSTEPIQIIDTFADSVMSVCLTKTEIIGGSVDGTVRTFDIRIGREISDNFGQPVNSVSLSNDGNCILAGCLDSTLRLLDRSTGELLQEYKGHTNKSYKLNCCLTNTDAHVTGGSEDGFIYFWDLVDASVVSRFRAHTSVVTSVSYHPKENCMVTSSVDGTIRVWKT
;
A
#
# COMPACT_ATOMS: atom_id res chain seq x y z
N MET A 1 -20.60 -15.95 -22.73
CA MET A 1 -19.46 -16.58 -22.02
C MET A 1 -18.22 -15.77 -22.33
N ALA A 2 -17.54 -15.21 -21.34
CA ALA A 2 -16.26 -14.55 -21.56
C ALA A 2 -15.23 -15.61 -22.02
N LYS A 3 -14.45 -15.32 -23.07
CA LYS A 3 -13.36 -16.21 -23.49
C LYS A 3 -12.31 -16.29 -22.37
N SER A 4 -11.73 -17.47 -22.15
CA SER A 4 -10.65 -17.62 -21.17
C SER A 4 -9.40 -16.86 -21.65
N ALA A 5 -8.54 -16.41 -20.73
CA ALA A 5 -7.31 -15.70 -21.09
C ALA A 5 -6.38 -16.48 -22.04
N GLU A 6 -6.46 -17.81 -22.01
CA GLU A 6 -5.73 -18.72 -22.91
C GLU A 6 -6.28 -18.75 -24.35
N THR A 7 -7.56 -18.43 -24.54
CA THR A 7 -8.26 -18.52 -25.84
C THR A 7 -8.75 -17.15 -26.35
N GLU A 8 -8.40 -16.08 -25.64
CA GLU A 8 -8.76 -14.70 -25.95
C GLU A 8 -8.12 -14.24 -27.28
N LEU A 9 -6.87 -14.63 -27.52
CA LEU A 9 -6.02 -14.24 -28.65
C LEU A 9 -5.34 -15.48 -29.28
N PRO A 10 -4.81 -15.38 -30.51
CA PRO A 10 -4.35 -16.56 -31.28
C PRO A 10 -3.05 -17.21 -30.79
N LEU A 11 -2.07 -16.44 -30.30
CA LEU A 11 -0.76 -16.98 -29.92
C LEU A 11 -0.73 -17.35 -28.44
N LYS A 12 -0.50 -18.62 -28.11
CA LYS A 12 -0.36 -19.08 -26.72
C LYS A 12 0.94 -18.54 -26.11
N ALA A 13 0.85 -18.04 -24.88
CA ALA A 13 1.96 -17.50 -24.10
C ALA A 13 1.92 -18.07 -22.67
N PHE A 14 3.09 -18.11 -22.05
CA PHE A 14 3.26 -18.59 -20.69
C PHE A 14 4.02 -17.56 -19.85
N GLY A 15 3.57 -17.36 -18.62
CA GLY A 15 4.21 -16.45 -17.68
C GLY A 15 3.74 -16.68 -16.25
N TRP A 16 4.07 -15.73 -15.38
CA TRP A 16 3.64 -15.73 -13.98
C TRP A 16 2.73 -14.53 -13.72
N ALA A 17 1.60 -14.78 -13.06
CA ALA A 17 0.59 -13.79 -12.80
C ALA A 17 0.13 -13.80 -11.34
N ALA A 18 -0.23 -12.61 -10.84
CA ALA A 18 -1.00 -12.48 -9.61
C ALA A 18 -2.49 -12.56 -9.96
N ARG A 19 -3.29 -13.12 -9.04
CA ARG A 19 -4.73 -13.35 -9.24
C ARG A 19 -5.61 -12.58 -8.25
N ASP A 20 -5.01 -11.99 -7.24
CA ASP A 20 -5.66 -11.27 -6.16
C ASP A 20 -4.66 -10.32 -5.49
N THR A 21 -5.13 -9.59 -4.49
CA THR A 21 -4.39 -8.55 -3.75
C THR A 21 -3.25 -9.08 -2.88
N SER A 22 -3.09 -10.39 -2.69
CA SER A 22 -1.89 -10.94 -2.04
C SER A 22 -0.63 -10.62 -2.85
N GLY A 23 -0.77 -10.48 -4.16
CA GLY A 23 0.33 -10.29 -5.10
C GLY A 23 1.21 -11.52 -5.30
N ILE A 24 0.78 -12.69 -4.84
CA ILE A 24 1.51 -13.94 -5.06
C ILE A 24 1.48 -14.29 -6.55
N LEU A 25 2.66 -14.37 -7.15
CA LEU A 25 2.86 -14.74 -8.54
C LEU A 25 2.89 -16.25 -8.67
N SER A 26 2.13 -16.79 -9.63
CA SER A 26 2.07 -18.21 -9.95
C SER A 26 1.97 -18.44 -11.46
N PRO A 27 2.31 -19.64 -11.96
CA PRO A 27 2.21 -19.97 -13.37
C PRO A 27 0.83 -19.66 -13.97
N PHE A 28 0.85 -19.07 -15.17
CA PHE A 28 -0.33 -18.60 -15.87
C PHE A 28 -0.15 -18.75 -17.38
N HIS A 29 -1.07 -19.50 -18.00
CA HIS A 29 -1.18 -19.60 -19.44
C HIS A 29 -2.16 -18.53 -19.93
N PHE A 30 -1.80 -17.88 -21.02
CA PHE A 30 -2.61 -16.85 -21.64
C PHE A 30 -2.34 -16.80 -23.13
N SER A 31 -2.87 -15.78 -23.79
CA SER A 31 -2.66 -15.57 -25.22
C SER A 31 -2.28 -14.13 -25.55
N ARG A 32 -1.58 -13.97 -26.68
CA ARG A 32 -1.17 -12.70 -27.28
C ARG A 32 -1.64 -12.63 -28.73
N ARG A 33 -1.76 -11.41 -29.23
CA ARG A 33 -2.14 -11.12 -30.61
C ARG A 33 -1.05 -11.60 -31.58
N GLU A 34 -1.45 -11.85 -32.82
CA GLU A 34 -0.48 -12.08 -33.90
C GLU A 34 0.39 -10.85 -34.15
N ASN A 35 1.57 -11.09 -34.72
CA ASN A 35 2.45 -10.04 -35.20
C ASN A 35 1.83 -9.40 -36.45
N GLY A 36 1.27 -8.21 -36.32
CA GLY A 36 0.78 -7.39 -37.43
C GLY A 36 1.92 -6.75 -38.21
N ASP A 37 1.55 -5.92 -39.19
CA ASP A 37 2.50 -5.32 -40.14
C ASP A 37 3.48 -4.32 -39.50
N ASP A 38 3.06 -3.66 -38.42
CA ASP A 38 3.87 -2.68 -37.69
C ASP A 38 4.47 -3.25 -36.40
N ASP A 39 4.41 -4.57 -36.20
CA ASP A 39 4.78 -5.19 -34.92
C ASP A 39 6.11 -5.92 -34.96
N VAL A 40 6.69 -6.03 -33.78
CA VAL A 40 7.85 -6.85 -33.48
C VAL A 40 7.49 -7.83 -32.38
N THR A 41 7.75 -9.12 -32.62
CA THR A 41 7.68 -10.16 -31.60
C THR A 41 9.08 -10.42 -31.08
N LEU A 42 9.28 -10.28 -29.79
CA LEU A 42 10.55 -10.62 -29.14
C LEU A 42 10.37 -11.76 -28.14
N LYS A 43 11.32 -12.70 -28.17
CA LYS A 43 11.51 -13.67 -27.09
C LYS A 43 12.17 -12.94 -25.93
N ILE A 44 11.58 -13.05 -24.74
CA ILE A 44 12.09 -12.36 -23.55
C ILE A 44 13.26 -13.16 -22.99
N LEU A 45 14.39 -12.48 -22.77
CA LEU A 45 15.57 -13.04 -22.13
C LEU A 45 15.63 -12.66 -20.66
N PHE A 46 15.46 -11.37 -20.39
CA PHE A 46 15.51 -10.80 -19.05
C PHE A 46 14.35 -9.85 -18.83
N CYS A 47 13.88 -9.78 -17.58
CA CYS A 47 12.95 -8.75 -17.15
C CYS A 47 13.38 -8.20 -15.80
N GLY A 48 13.58 -6.89 -15.70
CA GLY A 48 13.81 -6.23 -14.42
C GLY A 48 12.58 -6.26 -13.51
N VAL A 49 12.82 -6.17 -12.20
CA VAL A 49 11.78 -6.10 -11.16
C VAL A 49 11.76 -4.68 -10.56
N CYS A 50 10.64 -3.99 -10.75
CA CYS A 50 10.43 -2.62 -10.31
C CYS A 50 9.45 -2.55 -9.14
N HIS A 51 9.51 -1.47 -8.34
CA HIS A 51 8.50 -1.23 -7.30
C HIS A 51 7.09 -1.07 -7.89
N SER A 52 6.97 -0.58 -9.13
CA SER A 52 5.68 -0.50 -9.81
C SER A 52 5.07 -1.88 -10.08
N ASP A 53 5.89 -2.93 -10.26
CA ASP A 53 5.40 -4.30 -10.37
C ASP A 53 4.76 -4.74 -9.05
N LEU A 54 5.47 -4.51 -7.94
CA LEU A 54 5.00 -4.79 -6.58
C LEU A 54 3.69 -4.05 -6.24
N HIS A 55 3.63 -2.74 -6.49
CA HIS A 55 2.43 -1.93 -6.22
C HIS A 55 1.23 -2.38 -7.07
N THR A 56 1.48 -2.82 -8.31
CA THR A 56 0.42 -3.34 -9.17
C THR A 56 -0.07 -4.68 -8.66
N VAL A 57 0.81 -5.67 -8.43
CA VAL A 57 0.36 -7.02 -8.02
C VAL A 57 -0.35 -7.03 -6.67
N ARG A 58 -0.13 -6.01 -5.82
CA ARG A 58 -0.83 -5.84 -4.53
C ARG A 58 -2.03 -4.90 -4.57
N ASN A 59 -2.29 -4.28 -5.71
CA ASN A 59 -3.34 -3.27 -5.86
C ASN A 59 -3.21 -2.06 -4.93
N ASP A 60 -1.98 -1.61 -4.62
CA ASP A 60 -1.74 -0.48 -3.71
C ASP A 60 -2.39 0.82 -4.23
N TRP A 61 -2.51 0.96 -5.55
CA TRP A 61 -3.17 2.10 -6.22
C TRP A 61 -4.66 1.90 -6.50
N GLY A 62 -5.25 0.76 -6.11
CA GLY A 62 -6.70 0.51 -6.17
C GLY A 62 -7.31 0.34 -7.57
N SER A 63 -6.50 0.14 -8.61
CA SER A 63 -6.94 0.05 -10.01
C SER A 63 -6.45 -1.22 -10.75
N THR A 64 -5.96 -2.22 -10.01
CA THR A 64 -5.45 -3.48 -10.58
C THR A 64 -6.58 -4.39 -11.00
N ILE A 65 -6.45 -5.00 -12.18
CA ILE A 65 -7.40 -5.96 -12.69
C ILE A 65 -6.71 -7.29 -12.92
N TYR A 66 -7.13 -8.29 -12.14
CA TYR A 66 -6.56 -9.62 -12.15
C TYR A 66 -7.20 -10.52 -13.23
N PRO A 67 -6.48 -11.52 -13.76
CA PRO A 67 -5.07 -11.84 -13.49
C PRO A 67 -4.11 -10.84 -14.17
N VAL A 68 -3.04 -10.46 -13.47
CA VAL A 68 -2.01 -9.52 -13.96
C VAL A 68 -0.66 -10.19 -14.10
N VAL A 69 -0.05 -10.08 -15.29
CA VAL A 69 1.35 -10.46 -15.56
C VAL A 69 2.17 -9.16 -15.55
N PRO A 70 2.99 -8.88 -14.52
CA PRO A 70 3.77 -7.65 -14.43
C PRO A 70 5.05 -7.71 -15.28
N GLY A 71 5.92 -6.71 -15.13
CA GLY A 71 7.21 -6.58 -15.82
C GLY A 71 7.17 -5.58 -16.97
N HIS A 72 7.94 -4.49 -16.86
CA HIS A 72 8.07 -3.44 -17.88
C HIS A 72 9.54 -3.03 -18.14
N GLU A 73 10.49 -3.84 -17.69
CA GLU A 73 11.92 -3.67 -17.93
C GLU A 73 12.41 -4.84 -18.79
N ILE A 74 11.88 -4.95 -20.02
CA ILE A 74 11.95 -6.16 -20.83
C ILE A 74 13.13 -6.10 -21.81
N VAL A 75 14.01 -7.10 -21.79
CA VAL A 75 15.10 -7.26 -22.77
C VAL A 75 15.01 -8.61 -23.44
N GLY A 76 15.15 -8.63 -24.76
CA GLY A 76 14.92 -9.83 -25.56
C GLY A 76 15.60 -9.82 -26.91
N VAL A 77 15.27 -10.84 -27.71
CA VAL A 77 15.73 -10.98 -29.09
C VAL A 77 14.54 -11.04 -30.01
N VAL A 78 14.60 -10.29 -31.11
CA VAL A 78 13.54 -10.27 -32.13
C VAL A 78 13.43 -11.64 -32.78
N THR A 79 12.21 -12.17 -32.83
CA THR A 79 11.87 -13.47 -33.44
C THR A 79 10.97 -13.33 -34.67
N LYS A 80 10.21 -12.23 -34.77
CA LYS A 80 9.37 -11.91 -35.93
C LYS A 80 9.24 -10.39 -36.08
N THR A 81 9.18 -9.93 -37.32
CA THR A 81 8.95 -8.53 -37.70
C THR A 81 7.79 -8.45 -38.69
N GLY A 82 6.99 -7.39 -38.58
CA GLY A 82 5.94 -7.08 -39.54
C GLY A 82 6.49 -6.48 -40.83
N ASN A 83 5.66 -6.44 -41.88
CA ASN A 83 6.06 -6.00 -43.22
C ASN A 83 6.53 -4.53 -43.29
N ASN A 84 6.00 -3.67 -42.42
CA ASN A 84 6.35 -2.25 -42.38
C ASN A 84 7.57 -1.96 -41.48
N VAL A 85 8.05 -2.95 -40.73
CA VAL A 85 9.14 -2.77 -39.78
C VAL A 85 10.48 -2.76 -40.52
N LYS A 86 11.12 -1.60 -40.56
CA LYS A 86 12.45 -1.40 -41.20
C LYS A 86 13.60 -1.24 -40.20
N LYS A 87 13.30 -0.84 -38.96
CA LYS A 87 14.31 -0.52 -37.92
C LYS A 87 14.98 -1.78 -37.34
N PHE A 88 14.27 -2.91 -37.33
CA PHE A 88 14.69 -4.13 -36.65
C PHE A 88 14.60 -5.33 -37.60
N LYS A 89 15.47 -6.31 -37.38
CA LYS A 89 15.45 -7.63 -38.03
C LYS A 89 15.47 -8.73 -36.97
N VAL A 90 15.07 -9.94 -37.39
CA VAL A 90 15.17 -11.15 -36.57
C VAL A 90 16.62 -11.33 -36.10
N GLY A 91 16.79 -11.62 -34.81
CA GLY A 91 18.10 -11.75 -34.16
C GLY A 91 18.61 -10.47 -33.48
N ASP A 92 18.03 -9.30 -33.75
CA ASP A 92 18.43 -8.06 -33.07
C ASP A 92 18.09 -8.14 -31.57
N LYS A 93 19.00 -7.61 -30.74
CA LYS A 93 18.80 -7.44 -29.29
C LYS A 93 18.03 -6.14 -29.04
N VAL A 94 16.89 -6.25 -28.38
CA VAL A 94 15.97 -5.12 -28.21
C VAL A 94 15.40 -5.04 -26.80
N GLY A 95 14.95 -3.85 -26.42
CA GLY A 95 14.26 -3.59 -25.15
C GLY A 95 12.84 -3.06 -25.36
N VAL A 96 11.99 -3.27 -24.36
CA VAL A 96 10.65 -2.65 -24.24
C VAL A 96 10.50 -2.12 -22.82
N GLY A 97 10.16 -0.84 -22.71
CA GLY A 97 10.01 -0.13 -21.44
C GLY A 97 8.57 -0.10 -20.92
N VAL A 98 8.18 1.05 -20.37
CA VAL A 98 6.92 1.27 -19.63
C VAL A 98 5.68 1.45 -20.54
N ILE A 99 5.89 1.89 -21.79
CA ILE A 99 4.82 2.20 -22.76
C ILE A 99 4.92 1.31 -24.00
N VAL A 100 3.77 0.88 -24.53
CA VAL A 100 3.67 0.00 -25.70
C VAL A 100 2.77 0.54 -26.80
N GLU A 101 2.00 1.60 -26.55
CA GLU A 101 1.20 2.31 -27.55
C GLU A 101 0.91 3.75 -27.10
N SER A 102 0.58 4.63 -28.05
CA SER A 102 0.02 5.96 -27.83
C SER A 102 -0.84 6.38 -29.03
N CYS A 103 -1.47 7.57 -29.01
CA CYS A 103 -2.29 8.01 -30.15
C CYS A 103 -1.48 8.38 -31.40
N LYS A 104 -0.15 8.54 -31.27
CA LYS A 104 0.82 8.90 -32.34
C LYS A 104 0.58 10.23 -33.06
N ALA A 105 -0.54 10.91 -32.82
CA ALA A 105 -0.96 12.07 -33.60
C ALA A 105 -1.05 13.38 -32.80
N CYS A 106 -1.16 13.32 -31.47
CA CYS A 106 -1.26 14.54 -30.66
C CYS A 106 0.07 15.30 -30.59
N GLU A 107 0.00 16.59 -30.28
CA GLU A 107 1.17 17.47 -30.15
C GLU A 107 2.26 16.88 -29.23
N ILE A 108 1.86 16.27 -28.11
CA ILE A 108 2.77 15.63 -27.17
C ILE A 108 3.54 14.46 -27.83
N CYS A 109 2.85 13.63 -28.62
CA CYS A 109 3.50 12.53 -29.36
C CYS A 109 4.41 13.04 -30.48
N GLN A 110 4.10 14.18 -31.08
CA GLN A 110 4.93 14.82 -32.12
C GLN A 110 6.22 15.43 -31.53
N GLN A 111 6.24 15.68 -30.22
CA GLN A 111 7.42 16.14 -29.48
C GLN A 111 8.25 14.98 -28.90
N ASP A 112 7.99 13.73 -29.32
CA ASP A 112 8.63 12.52 -28.77
C ASP A 112 8.43 12.35 -27.25
N LEU A 113 7.27 12.78 -26.73
CA LEU A 113 6.89 12.70 -25.31
C LEU A 113 5.72 11.74 -25.09
N GLU A 114 5.75 10.56 -25.73
CA GLU A 114 4.63 9.60 -25.68
C GLU A 114 4.23 9.18 -24.26
N ASN A 115 5.16 9.29 -23.30
CA ASN A 115 4.95 9.08 -21.88
C ASN A 115 3.90 10.01 -21.24
N TYR A 116 3.68 11.20 -21.83
CA TYR A 116 2.66 12.16 -21.40
C TYR A 116 1.41 12.15 -22.30
N CYS A 117 1.30 11.21 -23.23
CA CYS A 117 0.12 11.09 -24.08
C CYS A 117 -1.12 10.71 -23.23
N PRO A 118 -2.26 11.41 -23.36
CA PRO A 118 -3.49 11.03 -22.65
C PRO A 118 -4.05 9.65 -23.04
N GLN A 119 -3.59 9.09 -24.16
CA GLN A 119 -3.95 7.76 -24.66
C GLN A 119 -2.75 6.80 -24.65
N ALA A 120 -1.74 7.05 -23.80
CA ALA A 120 -0.65 6.11 -23.62
C ALA A 120 -1.16 4.77 -23.08
N VAL A 121 -0.64 3.67 -23.60
CA VAL A 121 -0.93 2.32 -23.14
C VAL A 121 0.31 1.76 -22.46
N PHE A 122 0.16 1.35 -21.21
CA PHE A 122 1.25 0.77 -20.43
C PHE A 122 1.44 -0.72 -20.72
N THR A 123 2.67 -1.19 -20.49
CA THR A 123 3.15 -2.54 -20.83
C THR A 123 2.34 -3.68 -20.20
N TYR A 124 1.71 -3.45 -19.04
CA TYR A 124 0.79 -4.42 -18.45
C TYR A 124 -0.40 -3.75 -17.75
N ASN A 125 -1.44 -4.56 -17.50
CA ASN A 125 -2.67 -4.20 -16.78
C ASN A 125 -3.46 -3.02 -17.39
N TYR A 126 -3.18 -2.64 -18.63
CA TYR A 126 -3.85 -1.54 -19.33
C TYR A 126 -4.81 -2.08 -20.40
N PRO A 127 -6.00 -1.46 -20.59
CA PRO A 127 -6.91 -1.83 -21.67
C PRO A 127 -6.28 -1.56 -23.04
N TYR A 128 -6.34 -2.53 -23.94
CA TYR A 128 -5.81 -2.42 -25.31
C TYR A 128 -6.57 -3.35 -26.28
N ASN A 129 -7.19 -2.77 -27.31
CA ASN A 129 -7.92 -3.48 -28.38
C ASN A 129 -8.90 -4.57 -27.86
N GLY A 130 -9.69 -4.23 -26.85
CA GLY A 130 -10.67 -5.15 -26.25
C GLY A 130 -10.09 -6.22 -25.33
N THR A 131 -8.77 -6.19 -25.10
CA THR A 131 -8.04 -7.09 -24.18
C THR A 131 -7.26 -6.25 -23.14
N ARG A 132 -6.40 -6.90 -22.35
CA ARG A 132 -5.46 -6.22 -21.44
C ARG A 132 -4.02 -6.55 -21.79
N THR A 133 -3.15 -5.55 -21.65
CA THR A 133 -1.71 -5.73 -21.80
C THR A 133 -1.16 -6.62 -20.68
N ARG A 134 -0.17 -7.44 -21.02
CA ARG A 134 0.49 -8.43 -20.15
C ARG A 134 2.00 -8.29 -20.31
N GLY A 135 2.71 -8.16 -19.19
CA GLY A 135 4.10 -7.71 -19.13
C GLY A 135 5.16 -8.78 -19.38
N GLY A 136 6.38 -8.45 -18.95
CA GLY A 136 7.61 -9.17 -19.21
C GLY A 136 7.87 -10.41 -18.38
N TYR A 137 7.03 -10.74 -17.39
CA TYR A 137 7.17 -11.98 -16.62
C TYR A 137 6.59 -13.17 -17.41
N SER A 138 6.95 -13.26 -18.69
CA SER A 138 6.43 -14.20 -19.67
C SER A 138 7.48 -14.53 -20.72
N ASP A 139 7.22 -15.56 -21.52
CA ASP A 139 8.12 -16.13 -22.53
C ASP A 139 8.37 -15.22 -23.75
N PHE A 140 7.38 -14.48 -24.22
CA PHE A 140 7.52 -13.51 -25.31
C PHE A 140 6.54 -12.34 -25.19
N VAL A 141 6.77 -11.28 -25.97
CA VAL A 141 5.85 -10.14 -26.11
C VAL A 141 5.78 -9.66 -27.56
N VAL A 142 4.64 -9.06 -27.94
CA VAL A 142 4.38 -8.48 -29.26
C VAL A 142 4.07 -6.99 -29.10
N VAL A 143 4.90 -6.13 -29.68
CA VAL A 143 4.85 -4.67 -29.48
C VAL A 143 4.99 -3.95 -30.81
N HIS A 144 4.29 -2.83 -30.96
CA HIS A 144 4.43 -1.98 -32.13
C HIS A 144 5.87 -1.45 -32.22
N HIS A 145 6.49 -1.53 -33.40
CA HIS A 145 7.94 -1.30 -33.58
C HIS A 145 8.42 0.08 -33.10
N LYS A 146 7.54 1.09 -33.09
CA LYS A 146 7.82 2.42 -32.54
C LYS A 146 8.25 2.39 -31.07
N TYR A 147 7.76 1.47 -30.25
CA TYR A 147 8.04 1.39 -28.80
C TYR A 147 9.12 0.37 -28.46
N VAL A 148 9.79 -0.17 -29.48
CA VAL A 148 10.92 -1.08 -29.32
C VAL A 148 12.22 -0.28 -29.41
N LEU A 149 13.12 -0.56 -28.47
CA LEU A 149 14.40 0.12 -28.30
C LEU A 149 15.54 -0.77 -28.77
N GLN A 150 16.49 -0.20 -29.51
CA GLN A 150 17.70 -0.92 -29.90
C GLN A 150 18.63 -1.00 -28.67
N PHE A 151 19.09 -2.21 -28.35
CA PHE A 151 20.07 -2.37 -27.28
C PHE A 151 21.48 -2.22 -27.85
N PRO A 152 22.36 -1.38 -27.26
CA PRO A 152 23.75 -1.28 -27.67
C PRO A 152 24.50 -2.61 -27.47
N ASP A 153 25.34 -2.99 -28.45
CA ASP A 153 26.03 -4.29 -28.42
C ASP A 153 26.99 -4.46 -27.23
N ASN A 154 27.53 -3.36 -26.73
CA ASN A 154 28.46 -3.34 -25.61
C ASN A 154 27.77 -3.25 -24.24
N LEU A 155 26.43 -3.20 -24.20
CA LEU A 155 25.66 -3.12 -22.97
C LEU A 155 25.15 -4.53 -22.57
N PRO A 156 25.51 -5.05 -21.39
CA PRO A 156 24.98 -6.31 -20.90
C PRO A 156 23.45 -6.29 -20.83
N LEU A 157 22.81 -7.33 -21.37
CA LEU A 157 21.35 -7.38 -21.53
C LEU A 157 20.61 -7.47 -20.18
N ASP A 158 21.19 -8.22 -19.24
CA ASP A 158 20.70 -8.37 -17.88
C ASP A 158 20.82 -7.05 -17.10
N ALA A 159 22.03 -6.54 -16.94
CA ALA A 159 22.31 -5.33 -16.16
C ALA A 159 21.80 -4.06 -16.82
N GLY A 160 21.50 -4.10 -18.13
CA GLY A 160 20.87 -3.01 -18.86
C GLY A 160 19.34 -3.00 -18.76
N ALA A 161 18.68 -4.11 -18.42
CA ALA A 161 17.22 -4.17 -18.35
C ALA A 161 16.60 -3.09 -17.45
N PRO A 162 17.15 -2.80 -16.25
CA PRO A 162 16.62 -1.74 -15.40
C PRO A 162 16.71 -0.32 -15.97
N LEU A 163 17.50 -0.10 -17.02
CA LEU A 163 17.60 1.22 -17.65
C LEU A 163 16.29 1.62 -18.36
N LEU A 164 15.49 0.64 -18.77
CA LEU A 164 14.24 0.82 -19.52
C LEU A 164 13.09 1.44 -18.72
N CYS A 165 13.23 1.50 -17.39
CA CYS A 165 12.34 2.27 -16.53
C CYS A 165 13.16 3.12 -15.54
N ALA A 166 13.94 2.50 -14.66
CA ALA A 166 14.69 3.24 -13.65
C ALA A 166 15.72 4.23 -14.25
N GLY A 167 16.43 3.81 -15.30
CA GLY A 167 17.43 4.64 -15.95
C GLY A 167 16.81 5.89 -16.54
N ILE A 168 15.83 5.69 -17.43
CA ILE A 168 15.17 6.81 -18.12
C ILE A 168 14.41 7.73 -17.15
N THR A 169 13.82 7.19 -16.08
CA THR A 169 13.13 7.98 -15.05
C THR A 169 14.04 8.99 -14.38
N VAL A 170 15.33 8.71 -14.30
CA VAL A 170 16.31 9.66 -13.75
C VAL A 170 16.96 10.50 -14.84
N PHE A 171 17.28 9.90 -15.99
CA PHE A 171 17.95 10.60 -17.09
C PHE A 171 17.09 11.72 -17.67
N SER A 172 15.80 11.45 -17.90
CA SER A 172 14.86 12.41 -18.48
C SER A 172 14.77 13.74 -17.71
N PRO A 173 14.45 13.76 -16.40
CA PRO A 173 14.45 15.00 -15.64
C PRO A 173 15.82 15.67 -15.59
N MET A 174 16.91 14.91 -15.53
CA MET A 174 18.24 15.51 -15.53
C MET A 174 18.50 16.27 -16.83
N LYS A 175 18.08 15.74 -17.98
CA LYS A 175 18.15 16.45 -19.26
C LYS A 175 17.19 17.63 -19.33
N TYR A 176 15.90 17.39 -19.09
CA TYR A 176 14.85 18.40 -19.23
C TYR A 176 15.07 19.62 -18.31
N TYR A 177 15.41 19.39 -17.05
CA TYR A 177 15.68 20.47 -16.10
C TYR A 177 17.12 21.01 -16.19
N GLY A 178 17.93 20.59 -17.15
CA GLY A 178 19.30 21.08 -17.33
C GLY A 178 20.22 20.78 -16.14
N MET A 179 20.05 19.62 -15.52
CA MET A 179 20.84 19.13 -14.38
C MET A 179 22.05 18.32 -14.86
N THR A 180 22.69 18.73 -15.96
CA THR A 180 23.79 17.99 -16.62
C THR A 180 25.05 18.81 -16.83
N GLU A 181 25.10 20.03 -16.30
CA GLU A 181 26.24 20.94 -16.47
C GLU A 181 27.45 20.49 -15.62
N PRO A 182 28.59 20.11 -16.24
CA PRO A 182 29.76 19.62 -15.50
C PRO A 182 30.25 20.61 -14.43
N GLY A 183 30.74 20.08 -13.31
CA GLY A 183 31.23 20.88 -12.18
C GLY A 183 30.14 21.39 -11.22
N LYS A 184 28.86 21.26 -11.57
CA LYS A 184 27.73 21.54 -10.66
C LYS A 184 27.56 20.43 -9.62
N HIS A 185 26.81 20.73 -8.57
CA HIS A 185 26.61 19.85 -7.42
C HIS A 185 25.19 19.26 -7.41
N LEU A 186 25.11 17.94 -7.57
CA LEU A 186 23.90 17.12 -7.48
C LEU A 186 23.77 16.46 -6.11
N GLY A 187 22.63 16.67 -5.45
CA GLY A 187 22.13 15.83 -4.37
C GLY A 187 21.29 14.67 -4.92
N VAL A 188 21.48 13.46 -4.39
CA VAL A 188 20.63 12.30 -4.68
C VAL A 188 19.95 11.90 -3.37
N ALA A 189 18.66 12.21 -3.23
CA ALA A 189 17.89 11.84 -2.05
C ALA A 189 17.29 10.45 -2.21
N GLY A 190 17.65 9.55 -1.29
CA GLY A 190 17.31 8.13 -1.36
C GLY A 190 18.35 7.31 -2.13
N LEU A 191 18.87 6.25 -1.48
CA LEU A 191 19.77 5.29 -2.12
C LEU A 191 19.05 3.95 -2.26
N GLY A 192 18.33 3.81 -3.38
CA GLY A 192 17.71 2.58 -3.85
C GLY A 192 17.95 2.44 -5.34
N GLY A 193 17.06 1.74 -6.05
CA GLY A 193 17.35 1.45 -7.45
C GLY A 193 17.21 2.63 -8.42
N LEU A 194 16.47 3.71 -8.12
CA LEU A 194 16.57 4.96 -8.90
C LEU A 194 17.83 5.74 -8.50
N GLY A 195 18.05 5.91 -7.19
CA GLY A 195 19.17 6.67 -6.64
C GLY A 195 20.55 6.19 -7.10
N HIS A 196 20.78 4.87 -7.18
CA HIS A 196 22.08 4.37 -7.66
C HIS A 196 22.37 4.73 -9.12
N LEU A 197 21.35 4.75 -9.99
CA LEU A 197 21.49 5.21 -11.38
C LEU A 197 21.66 6.72 -11.45
N ALA A 198 21.00 7.49 -10.58
CA ALA A 198 21.20 8.94 -10.48
C ALA A 198 22.65 9.31 -10.14
N ILE A 199 23.30 8.52 -9.28
CA ILE A 199 24.72 8.69 -8.99
C ILE A 199 25.55 8.43 -10.24
N LYS A 200 25.34 7.28 -10.91
CA LYS A 200 26.11 6.92 -12.13
C LYS A 200 25.94 7.96 -13.24
N PHE A 201 24.73 8.43 -13.50
CA PHE A 201 24.48 9.50 -14.48
C PHE A 201 25.11 10.82 -14.05
N GLY A 202 24.95 11.23 -12.78
CA GLY A 202 25.57 12.44 -12.27
C GLY A 202 27.08 12.45 -12.43
N LYS A 203 27.76 11.33 -12.13
CA LYS A 203 29.19 11.17 -12.35
C LYS A 203 29.56 11.21 -13.84
N ALA A 204 28.79 10.55 -14.70
CA ALA A 204 29.02 10.57 -16.14
C ALA A 204 28.81 11.96 -16.77
N PHE A 205 27.94 12.80 -16.21
CA PHE A 205 27.80 14.21 -16.60
C PHE A 205 28.88 15.12 -15.99
N GLY A 206 29.81 14.58 -15.19
CA GLY A 206 30.87 15.37 -14.55
C GLY A 206 30.40 16.21 -13.37
N LEU A 207 29.32 15.80 -12.70
CA LEU A 207 28.80 16.46 -11.50
C LEU A 207 29.56 16.01 -10.25
N LYS A 208 29.63 16.90 -9.26
CA LYS A 208 29.87 16.51 -7.87
C LYS A 208 28.57 15.91 -7.33
N VAL A 209 28.61 14.69 -6.82
CA VAL A 209 27.44 13.96 -6.34
C VAL A 209 27.49 13.76 -4.84
N THR A 210 26.42 14.14 -4.14
CA THR A 210 26.23 13.87 -2.72
C THR A 210 24.97 13.05 -2.50
N VAL A 211 25.12 11.91 -1.83
CA VAL A 211 23.96 11.07 -1.47
C VAL A 211 23.37 11.57 -0.15
N ILE A 212 22.06 11.72 -0.10
CA ILE A 212 21.30 12.13 1.07
C ILE A 212 20.48 10.93 1.54
N SER A 213 20.73 10.46 2.76
CA SER A 213 20.10 9.25 3.29
C SER A 213 19.83 9.34 4.79
N THR A 214 18.86 8.57 5.27
CA THR A 214 18.65 8.33 6.71
C THR A 214 19.52 7.19 7.25
N SER A 215 20.14 6.39 6.37
CA SER A 215 20.81 5.14 6.71
C SER A 215 22.35 5.31 6.61
N PRO A 216 23.07 5.49 7.74
CA PRO A 216 24.52 5.73 7.72
C PRO A 216 25.32 4.55 7.16
N ASN A 217 24.81 3.33 7.31
CA ASN A 217 25.38 2.11 6.75
C ASN A 217 25.44 2.07 5.21
N LYS A 218 24.77 2.99 4.51
CA LYS A 218 24.83 3.12 3.04
C LYS A 218 26.00 3.98 2.54
N GLU A 219 26.76 4.62 3.44
CA GLU A 219 27.85 5.54 3.09
C GLU A 219 28.99 4.87 2.33
N ALA A 220 29.51 3.76 2.85
CA ALA A 220 30.62 3.05 2.22
C ALA A 220 30.25 2.58 0.81
N GLU A 221 29.01 2.11 0.62
CA GLU A 221 28.51 1.68 -0.68
C GLU A 221 28.36 2.84 -1.66
N ALA A 222 27.77 3.96 -1.22
CA ALA A 222 27.61 5.15 -2.05
C ALA A 222 28.96 5.71 -2.55
N ILE A 223 29.97 5.78 -1.66
CA ILE A 223 31.26 6.39 -1.98
C ILE A 223 32.14 5.40 -2.75
N GLN A 224 32.36 4.20 -2.20
CA GLN A 224 33.39 3.29 -2.72
C GLN A 224 32.91 2.49 -3.94
N ARG A 225 31.61 2.13 -3.98
CA ARG A 225 31.06 1.29 -5.05
C ARG A 225 30.42 2.11 -6.16
N LEU A 226 29.64 3.14 -5.81
CA LEU A 226 28.92 3.95 -6.78
C LEU A 226 29.66 5.24 -7.19
N GLY A 227 30.72 5.62 -6.47
CA GLY A 227 31.56 6.76 -6.82
C GLY A 227 30.96 8.13 -6.45
N ALA A 228 30.05 8.19 -5.48
CA ALA A 228 29.60 9.46 -4.92
C ALA A 228 30.76 10.21 -4.21
N ASP A 229 30.81 11.53 -4.35
CA ASP A 229 31.89 12.34 -3.77
C ASP A 229 31.68 12.62 -2.28
N SER A 230 30.44 12.57 -1.81
CA SER A 230 30.11 12.79 -0.39
C SER A 230 28.81 12.08 0.00
N PHE A 231 28.64 11.87 1.30
CA PHE A 231 27.44 11.28 1.88
C PHE A 231 26.92 12.16 3.02
N LEU A 232 25.60 12.34 3.08
CA LEU A 232 24.93 13.20 4.04
C LEU A 232 23.83 12.41 4.75
N VAL A 233 24.01 12.20 6.06
CA VAL A 233 23.02 11.56 6.91
C VAL A 233 21.99 12.62 7.33
N SER A 234 20.76 12.51 6.85
CA SER A 234 19.73 13.53 7.05
C SER A 234 19.25 13.68 8.49
N SER A 235 19.52 12.69 9.35
CA SER A 235 19.25 12.74 10.79
C SER A 235 20.35 13.42 11.60
N GLU A 236 21.45 13.86 10.98
CA GLU A 236 22.55 14.58 11.65
C GLU A 236 22.46 16.10 11.39
N PRO A 237 21.93 16.89 12.35
CA PRO A 237 21.61 18.30 12.11
C PRO A 237 22.82 19.16 11.73
N GLU A 238 23.97 18.90 12.34
CA GLU A 238 25.20 19.67 12.09
C GLU A 238 25.73 19.48 10.67
N LYS A 239 25.72 18.24 10.15
CA LYS A 239 26.10 17.99 8.76
C LYS A 239 25.09 18.58 7.78
N MET A 240 23.79 18.46 8.07
CA MET A 240 22.74 19.08 7.26
C MET A 240 22.90 20.61 7.20
N LYS A 241 23.21 21.23 8.33
CA LYS A 241 23.46 22.67 8.45
C LYS A 241 24.71 23.10 7.65
N ALA A 242 25.80 22.33 7.74
CA ALA A 242 27.02 22.60 6.97
C ALA A 242 26.82 22.47 5.45
N ALA A 243 25.86 21.66 5.00
CA ALA A 243 25.52 21.46 3.60
C ALA A 243 24.44 22.42 3.06
N MET A 244 23.91 23.34 3.88
CA MET A 244 22.88 24.29 3.45
C MET A 244 23.37 25.18 2.29
N GLY A 245 22.55 25.33 1.27
CA GLY A 245 22.87 26.20 0.13
C GLY A 245 24.06 25.74 -0.72
N THR A 246 24.40 24.45 -0.73
CA THR A 246 25.56 23.92 -1.47
C THR A 246 25.21 23.26 -2.80
N MET A 247 23.99 22.74 -2.94
CA MET A 247 23.59 21.93 -4.09
C MET A 247 22.90 22.76 -5.16
N ASP A 248 23.29 22.57 -6.42
CA ASP A 248 22.61 23.18 -7.57
C ASP A 248 21.32 22.41 -7.90
N TYR A 249 21.36 21.09 -7.71
CA TYR A 249 20.32 20.16 -8.12
C TYR A 249 20.07 19.13 -7.02
N ILE A 250 18.83 18.67 -6.87
CA ILE A 250 18.50 17.46 -6.11
C ILE A 250 17.56 16.60 -6.96
N ILE A 251 17.92 15.33 -7.17
CA ILE A 251 16.98 14.29 -7.63
C ILE A 251 16.47 13.56 -6.40
N ASP A 252 15.16 13.64 -6.17
CA ASP A 252 14.48 12.96 -5.08
C ASP A 252 13.82 11.66 -5.55
N THR A 253 14.36 10.55 -5.04
CA THR A 253 13.95 9.18 -5.39
C THR A 253 13.19 8.47 -4.27
N ILE A 254 12.82 9.20 -3.21
CA ILE A 254 12.20 8.62 -2.02
C ILE A 254 10.71 8.34 -2.28
N SER A 255 10.32 7.07 -2.23
CA SER A 255 8.93 6.60 -2.41
C SER A 255 8.10 6.59 -1.12
N ALA A 256 8.59 7.21 -0.05
CA ALA A 256 7.93 7.33 1.24
C ALA A 256 7.72 8.79 1.63
N VAL A 257 6.77 9.05 2.54
CA VAL A 257 6.54 10.41 3.06
C VAL A 257 7.80 10.91 3.76
N HIS A 258 8.28 12.09 3.34
CA HIS A 258 9.48 12.71 3.90
C HIS A 258 9.39 14.24 3.80
N SER A 259 10.26 14.95 4.52
CA SER A 259 10.18 16.42 4.60
C SER A 259 10.92 17.12 3.47
N LEU A 260 10.18 17.90 2.67
CA LEU A 260 10.76 18.72 1.60
C LEU A 260 11.59 19.90 2.14
N ILE A 261 11.30 20.40 3.34
CA ILE A 261 12.02 21.56 3.89
C ILE A 261 13.52 21.30 4.06
N SER A 262 13.87 20.07 4.46
CA SER A 262 15.25 19.64 4.66
C SER A 262 16.01 19.61 3.35
N LEU A 263 15.41 19.12 2.27
CA LEU A 263 16.01 19.09 0.94
C LEU A 263 16.11 20.49 0.33
N LEU A 264 15.06 21.29 0.47
CA LEU A 264 15.07 22.68 0.01
C LEU A 264 16.15 23.50 0.70
N GLY A 265 16.45 23.25 1.98
CA GLY A 265 17.55 23.91 2.71
C GLY A 265 18.94 23.67 2.09
N LEU A 266 19.15 22.52 1.45
CA LEU A 266 20.43 22.15 0.83
C LEU A 266 20.67 22.86 -0.52
N LEU A 267 19.61 23.33 -1.17
CA LEU A 267 19.70 23.99 -2.48
C LEU A 267 20.23 25.43 -2.39
N LYS A 268 21.09 25.78 -3.35
CA LYS A 268 21.51 27.16 -3.68
C LYS A 268 20.34 28.03 -4.14
N LEU A 269 20.63 29.33 -4.30
CA LEU A 269 19.77 30.22 -5.09
C LEU A 269 19.57 29.64 -6.50
N ASN A 270 18.33 29.60 -7.00
CA ASN A 270 17.95 28.97 -8.28
C ASN A 270 18.06 27.43 -8.31
N GLY A 271 18.28 26.80 -7.17
CA GLY A 271 18.41 25.35 -7.09
C GLY A 271 17.13 24.64 -7.51
N LYS A 272 17.27 23.43 -8.06
CA LYS A 272 16.17 22.62 -8.59
C LYS A 272 16.04 21.33 -7.81
N LEU A 273 14.88 21.10 -7.21
CA LEU A 273 14.50 19.81 -6.62
C LEU A 273 13.53 19.12 -7.58
N VAL A 274 13.93 17.97 -8.13
CA VAL A 274 13.08 17.22 -9.05
C VAL A 274 12.74 15.88 -8.42
N THR A 275 11.45 15.65 -8.21
CA THR A 275 10.96 14.41 -7.61
C THR A 275 10.56 13.40 -8.68
N VAL A 276 10.98 12.16 -8.46
CA VAL A 276 10.63 10.97 -9.25
C VAL A 276 10.15 9.83 -8.34
N GLY A 277 10.22 10.03 -7.02
CA GLY A 277 9.58 9.17 -6.03
C GLY A 277 8.09 9.48 -5.90
N LEU A 278 7.28 8.44 -5.74
CA LEU A 278 5.82 8.57 -5.59
C LEU A 278 5.39 8.08 -4.20
N PRO A 279 5.38 8.94 -3.17
CA PRO A 279 4.88 8.57 -1.86
C PRO A 279 3.37 8.32 -1.90
N GLY A 280 2.90 7.34 -1.12
CA GLY A 280 1.46 7.02 -1.02
C GLY A 280 0.59 8.11 -0.38
N LYS A 281 1.19 9.21 0.09
CA LYS A 281 0.48 10.39 0.62
C LYS A 281 1.14 11.68 0.10
N PRO A 282 0.38 12.78 -0.03
CA PRO A 282 0.94 14.08 -0.41
C PRO A 282 2.03 14.56 0.56
N LEU A 283 3.04 15.25 0.03
CA LEU A 283 4.08 15.92 0.82
C LEU A 283 3.67 17.36 1.13
N GLU A 284 4.13 17.89 2.27
CA GLU A 284 3.96 19.30 2.63
C GLU A 284 4.99 20.16 1.88
N LEU A 285 4.51 21.23 1.24
CA LEU A 285 5.34 22.15 0.49
C LEU A 285 5.57 23.48 1.23
N PRO A 286 6.77 23.73 1.80
CA PRO A 286 7.06 25.01 2.44
C PRO A 286 7.36 26.09 1.38
N LEU A 287 6.51 27.12 1.31
CA LEU A 287 6.62 28.17 0.29
C LEU A 287 7.76 29.18 0.57
N PHE A 288 8.08 29.47 1.83
CA PHE A 288 9.05 30.51 2.17
C PHE A 288 10.48 30.19 1.64
N PRO A 289 11.04 28.97 1.79
CA PRO A 289 12.33 28.62 1.19
C PRO A 289 12.32 28.68 -0.34
N LEU A 290 11.17 28.42 -0.99
CA LEU A 290 11.05 28.53 -2.44
C LEU A 290 11.18 29.97 -2.91
N VAL A 291 10.40 30.87 -2.30
CA VAL A 291 10.35 32.29 -2.68
C VAL A 291 11.70 32.96 -2.42
N VAL A 292 12.26 32.80 -1.21
CA VAL A 292 13.53 33.44 -0.83
C VAL A 292 14.69 32.91 -1.67
N GLY A 293 14.69 31.62 -2.00
CA GLY A 293 15.75 30.99 -2.77
C GLY A 293 15.55 31.01 -4.30
N ARG A 294 14.44 31.57 -4.80
CA ARG A 294 13.99 31.42 -6.20
C ARG A 294 14.14 29.97 -6.70
N LYS A 295 13.79 29.01 -5.84
CA LYS A 295 14.00 27.58 -6.07
C LYS A 295 12.86 26.99 -6.90
N LEU A 296 13.17 25.93 -7.65
CA LEU A 296 12.21 25.21 -8.46
C LEU A 296 11.95 23.82 -7.85
N ILE A 297 10.68 23.42 -7.85
CA ILE A 297 10.28 22.04 -7.64
C ILE A 297 9.61 21.54 -8.91
N GLY A 298 10.04 20.38 -9.39
CA GLY A 298 9.49 19.73 -10.58
C GLY A 298 9.23 18.25 -10.33
N GLY A 299 8.46 17.63 -11.22
CA GLY A 299 8.26 16.20 -11.28
C GLY A 299 8.57 15.68 -12.69
N SER A 300 8.90 14.40 -12.82
CA SER A 300 9.03 13.75 -14.13
C SER A 300 8.55 12.31 -14.09
N ASN A 301 7.98 11.83 -15.20
CA ASN A 301 7.40 10.50 -15.34
C ASN A 301 8.08 9.73 -16.49
N PHE A 302 9.07 8.90 -16.15
CA PHE A 302 9.94 8.18 -17.10
C PHE A 302 10.41 9.07 -18.27
N GLY A 303 10.45 8.59 -19.51
CA GLY A 303 10.80 9.39 -20.68
C GLY A 303 10.16 8.87 -21.96
N GLY A 304 10.16 9.72 -22.99
CA GLY A 304 9.67 9.34 -24.32
C GLY A 304 10.57 8.32 -25.01
N ILE A 305 10.10 7.71 -26.10
CA ILE A 305 10.85 6.62 -26.74
C ILE A 305 12.18 7.10 -27.30
N LYS A 306 12.20 8.27 -27.94
CA LYS A 306 13.44 8.86 -28.47
C LYS A 306 14.44 9.12 -27.34
N GLU A 307 14.01 9.73 -26.25
CA GLU A 307 14.87 10.01 -25.09
C GLU A 307 15.38 8.72 -24.43
N THR A 308 14.57 7.68 -24.41
CA THR A 308 14.99 6.35 -23.91
C THR A 308 16.08 5.74 -24.78
N GLN A 309 15.99 5.89 -26.11
CA GLN A 309 17.07 5.46 -27.00
C GLN A 309 18.35 6.28 -26.77
N ASP A 310 18.23 7.61 -26.71
CA ASP A 310 19.36 8.52 -26.46
C ASP A 310 20.05 8.17 -25.11
N MET A 311 19.28 7.78 -24.09
CA MET A 311 19.80 7.29 -22.81
C MET A 311 20.52 5.95 -22.95
N LEU A 312 19.98 4.97 -23.66
CA LEU A 312 20.64 3.67 -23.84
C LEU A 312 21.99 3.85 -24.57
N ASP A 313 22.03 4.68 -25.60
CA ASP A 313 23.24 4.98 -26.35
C ASP A 313 24.27 5.70 -25.47
N PHE A 314 23.82 6.63 -24.61
CA PHE A 314 24.66 7.26 -23.59
C PHE A 314 25.21 6.23 -22.60
N CYS A 315 24.38 5.32 -22.09
CA CYS A 315 24.79 4.25 -21.20
C CYS A 315 25.83 3.33 -21.86
N GLY A 316 25.63 2.96 -23.13
CA GLY A 316 26.61 2.21 -23.92
C GLY A 316 27.93 2.95 -24.02
N LYS A 317 27.93 4.24 -24.38
CA LYS A 317 29.15 5.05 -24.50
C LYS A 317 29.92 5.19 -23.17
N HIS A 318 29.21 5.31 -22.06
CA HIS A 318 29.78 5.57 -20.74
C HIS A 318 29.91 4.31 -19.85
N ASN A 319 29.60 3.13 -20.39
CA ASN A 319 29.59 1.85 -19.66
C ASN A 319 28.73 1.89 -18.38
N ILE A 320 27.55 2.51 -18.46
CA ILE A 320 26.62 2.62 -17.34
C ILE A 320 25.62 1.48 -17.40
N THR A 321 25.66 0.62 -16.39
CA THR A 321 24.66 -0.43 -16.14
C THR A 321 24.07 -0.29 -14.75
N ALA A 322 22.96 -0.98 -14.48
CA ALA A 322 22.47 -1.15 -13.12
C ALA A 322 23.31 -2.19 -12.36
N ASP A 323 23.38 -2.04 -11.04
CA ASP A 323 23.90 -3.08 -10.16
C ASP A 323 22.75 -4.05 -9.85
N ILE A 324 22.89 -5.30 -10.28
CA ILE A 324 21.80 -6.27 -10.28
C ILE A 324 22.08 -7.49 -9.40
N GLU A 325 21.01 -8.07 -8.90
CA GLU A 325 20.91 -9.44 -8.42
C GLU A 325 20.08 -10.23 -9.42
N LEU A 326 20.70 -11.19 -10.10
CA LEU A 326 20.02 -12.05 -11.05
C LEU A 326 19.26 -13.16 -10.30
N ILE A 327 17.99 -13.35 -10.62
CA ILE A 327 17.11 -14.34 -10.00
C ILE A 327 16.42 -15.21 -11.06
N LYS A 328 15.97 -16.39 -10.68
CA LYS A 328 15.08 -17.23 -11.48
C LYS A 328 13.61 -16.83 -11.26
N MET A 329 12.74 -17.18 -12.20
CA MET A 329 11.30 -16.89 -12.08
C MET A 329 10.64 -17.51 -10.84
N ASP A 330 11.07 -18.70 -10.40
CA ASP A 330 10.52 -19.34 -9.20
C ASP A 330 10.92 -18.65 -7.88
N GLU A 331 11.95 -17.79 -7.92
CA GLU A 331 12.39 -16.97 -6.78
C GLU A 331 11.65 -15.62 -6.70
N ILE A 332 10.74 -15.31 -7.65
CA ILE A 332 10.15 -13.97 -7.79
C ILE A 332 9.35 -13.53 -6.55
N ASN A 333 8.62 -14.43 -5.89
CA ASN A 333 7.85 -14.07 -4.70
C ASN A 333 8.78 -13.70 -3.53
N THR A 334 9.87 -14.45 -3.34
CA THR A 334 10.92 -14.12 -2.36
C THR A 334 11.61 -12.80 -2.71
N ALA A 335 11.86 -12.54 -4.00
CA ALA A 335 12.42 -11.27 -4.44
C ALA A 335 11.47 -10.09 -4.17
N MET A 336 10.14 -10.26 -4.35
CA MET A 336 9.14 -9.26 -3.99
C MET A 336 9.13 -8.96 -2.48
N GLU A 337 9.26 -10.00 -1.64
CA GLU A 337 9.40 -9.85 -0.18
C GLU A 337 10.64 -9.05 0.22
N ARG A 338 11.78 -9.36 -0.40
CA ARG A 338 13.04 -8.64 -0.20
C ARG A 338 12.95 -7.20 -0.69
N LEU A 339 12.30 -6.96 -1.83
CA LEU A 339 12.10 -5.63 -2.40
C LEU A 339 11.33 -4.70 -1.44
N ILE A 340 10.27 -5.20 -0.80
CA ILE A 340 9.50 -4.45 0.23
C ILE A 340 10.41 -4.00 1.38
N LYS A 341 11.32 -4.88 1.81
CA LYS A 341 12.27 -4.62 2.90
C LYS A 341 13.46 -3.76 2.44
N SER A 342 13.48 -3.31 1.18
CA SER A 342 14.63 -2.65 0.55
C SER A 342 15.92 -3.47 0.64
N ASP A 343 15.78 -4.80 0.69
CA ASP A 343 16.87 -5.78 0.78
C ASP A 343 17.32 -6.21 -0.63
N VAL A 344 17.86 -5.25 -1.38
CA VAL A 344 18.43 -5.49 -2.71
C VAL A 344 19.51 -4.46 -3.02
N LYS A 345 20.59 -4.88 -3.67
CA LYS A 345 21.71 -4.02 -4.06
C LYS A 345 21.97 -4.10 -5.57
N TYR A 346 21.22 -3.38 -6.41
CA TYR A 346 20.14 -2.43 -6.13
C TYR A 346 18.85 -2.71 -6.93
N ARG A 347 18.89 -3.73 -7.79
CA ARG A 347 17.81 -4.16 -8.69
C ARG A 347 17.79 -5.68 -8.78
N PHE A 348 16.60 -6.27 -8.82
CA PHE A 348 16.46 -7.65 -9.26
C PHE A 348 16.25 -7.70 -10.77
N VAL A 349 16.79 -8.71 -11.41
CA VAL A 349 16.52 -9.04 -12.82
C VAL A 349 16.21 -10.53 -12.91
N ILE A 350 15.09 -10.86 -13.52
CA ILE A 350 14.69 -12.25 -13.76
C ILE A 350 15.39 -12.75 -15.02
N ASP A 351 16.10 -13.87 -14.93
CA ASP A 351 16.56 -14.65 -16.08
C ASP A 351 15.39 -15.48 -16.63
N VAL A 352 14.55 -14.82 -17.43
CA VAL A 352 13.29 -15.37 -17.94
C VAL A 352 13.55 -16.57 -18.85
N ALA A 353 14.50 -16.45 -19.78
CA ALA A 353 14.77 -17.49 -20.77
C ALA A 353 15.23 -18.80 -20.14
N ASN A 354 16.05 -18.73 -19.09
CA ASN A 354 16.59 -19.93 -18.45
C ASN A 354 15.70 -20.48 -17.33
N SER A 355 14.69 -19.74 -16.86
CA SER A 355 13.83 -20.16 -15.75
C SER A 355 12.43 -20.64 -16.17
N LEU A 356 11.82 -20.08 -17.22
CA LEU A 356 10.47 -20.50 -17.65
C LEU A 356 10.43 -21.87 -18.35
N SER A 357 11.56 -22.37 -18.86
CA SER A 357 11.63 -23.63 -19.62
C SER A 357 11.63 -24.90 -18.76
N MET A 358 11.85 -24.81 -17.45
CA MET A 358 11.92 -25.98 -16.55
C MET A 358 10.55 -26.45 -16.02
N ALA A 359 9.49 -25.64 -16.12
CA ALA A 359 8.15 -26.02 -15.67
C ALA A 359 7.38 -26.93 -16.65
N GLY A 360 7.86 -27.09 -17.89
CA GLY A 360 7.16 -27.80 -18.98
C GLY A 360 7.58 -29.26 -19.22
N LYS A 361 8.59 -29.80 -18.53
CA LYS A 361 9.01 -31.20 -18.67
C LYS A 361 8.39 -32.08 -17.58
N SER A 362 7.08 -32.32 -17.72
CA SER A 362 6.43 -33.48 -17.11
C SER A 362 7.10 -34.76 -17.60
N LYS A 363 7.51 -35.63 -16.65
CA LYS A 363 8.03 -36.97 -16.94
C LYS A 363 6.96 -37.78 -17.67
N THR A 364 7.20 -38.11 -18.93
CA THR A 364 6.57 -39.25 -19.60
C THR A 364 7.04 -40.54 -18.93
N GLN A 365 6.20 -41.16 -18.10
CA GLN A 365 6.36 -42.56 -17.72
C GLN A 365 5.36 -43.41 -18.49
N THR A 366 5.92 -44.37 -19.21
CA THR A 366 5.29 -45.44 -19.97
C THR A 366 4.43 -46.33 -19.08
N ALA A 367 3.26 -46.70 -19.61
CA ALA A 367 2.33 -47.65 -19.02
C ALA A 367 2.94 -49.05 -18.88
N HIS A 368 2.79 -49.65 -17.70
CA HIS A 368 2.62 -51.10 -17.47
C HIS A 368 1.71 -51.29 -16.26
N GLY A 369 0.73 -52.19 -16.40
CA GLY A 369 -0.33 -52.43 -15.43
C GLY A 369 0.12 -53.23 -14.21
N GLY A 370 -0.68 -53.13 -13.15
CA GLY A 370 -0.55 -53.91 -11.92
C GLY A 370 -1.49 -53.35 -10.85
N ASP A 371 -2.41 -54.18 -10.40
CA ASP A 371 -3.49 -53.89 -9.47
C ASP A 371 -3.02 -53.43 -8.07
N GLY A 372 -3.88 -52.61 -7.44
CA GLY A 372 -4.18 -52.69 -6.02
C GLY A 372 -3.11 -52.29 -5.01
N GLU A 373 -3.10 -51.01 -4.63
CA GLU A 373 -3.18 -50.59 -3.22
C GLU A 373 -3.36 -49.06 -3.12
N ARG A 374 -4.42 -48.63 -2.44
CA ARG A 374 -4.69 -47.23 -2.13
C ARG A 374 -3.69 -46.77 -1.07
N VAL A 375 -2.59 -46.15 -1.50
CA VAL A 375 -1.72 -45.37 -0.63
C VAL A 375 -2.02 -43.89 -0.87
N SER A 376 -2.70 -43.28 0.10
CA SER A 376 -2.98 -41.85 0.18
C SER A 376 -1.69 -41.05 0.39
N LEU A 377 -1.36 -40.18 -0.56
CA LEU A 377 -0.34 -39.13 -0.42
C LEU A 377 -1.01 -37.81 0.03
N PRO A 378 -0.33 -36.97 0.81
CA PRO A 378 -0.98 -36.01 1.69
C PRO A 378 -1.55 -34.82 0.92
N ARG A 379 -2.77 -34.44 1.27
CA ARG A 379 -3.28 -33.10 1.03
C ARG A 379 -2.34 -32.13 1.75
N ARG A 380 -1.73 -31.18 1.04
CA ARG A 380 -1.25 -29.96 1.70
C ARG A 380 -2.49 -29.18 2.09
N GLU A 381 -2.80 -29.27 3.37
CA GLU A 381 -3.79 -28.46 4.05
C GLU A 381 -3.55 -26.99 3.67
N LYS A 382 -4.65 -26.27 3.41
CA LYS A 382 -4.67 -24.83 3.65
C LYS A 382 -4.08 -24.65 5.06
N GLU A 383 -3.18 -23.71 5.28
CA GLU A 383 -2.92 -23.25 6.64
C GLU A 383 -4.20 -22.55 7.14
N GLU A 384 -5.19 -23.36 7.48
CA GLU A 384 -6.23 -23.02 8.43
C GLU A 384 -5.48 -22.72 9.71
N MET A 385 -5.61 -21.48 10.18
CA MET A 385 -5.11 -21.08 11.48
C MET A 385 -5.71 -22.05 12.50
N SER A 386 -4.87 -22.93 13.04
CA SER A 386 -5.32 -23.93 14.00
C SER A 386 -5.79 -23.21 15.27
N VAL A 387 -6.65 -23.85 16.07
CA VAL A 387 -7.10 -23.28 17.35
C VAL A 387 -5.91 -22.91 18.27
N GLU A 388 -4.77 -23.56 18.06
CA GLU A 388 -3.51 -23.33 18.78
C GLU A 388 -2.82 -21.99 18.43
N ASP A 389 -3.18 -21.36 17.30
CA ASP A 389 -2.62 -20.09 16.81
C ASP A 389 -3.47 -18.86 17.18
N LEU A 390 -4.51 -19.02 18.00
CA LEU A 390 -5.34 -17.91 18.51
C LEU A 390 -4.71 -17.27 19.75
N PRO A 391 -4.73 -15.93 19.88
CA PRO A 391 -4.09 -15.26 21.01
C PRO A 391 -4.88 -15.46 22.31
N GLN A 392 -4.47 -16.44 23.12
CA GLN A 392 -5.12 -16.77 24.40
C GLN A 392 -4.19 -16.57 25.61
N LYS A 393 -2.90 -16.40 25.38
CA LYS A 393 -1.90 -16.24 26.43
C LYS A 393 -1.74 -14.76 26.80
N GLU A 394 -2.01 -14.44 28.06
CA GLU A 394 -1.76 -13.11 28.60
C GLU A 394 -0.25 -12.83 28.65
N VAL A 395 0.19 -11.76 27.99
CA VAL A 395 1.60 -11.34 27.98
C VAL A 395 1.82 -10.10 28.82
N ASN A 396 0.91 -9.11 28.74
CA ASN A 396 1.02 -7.86 29.49
C ASN A 396 -0.36 -7.40 30.01
N VAL A 397 -0.33 -6.70 31.15
CA VAL A 397 -1.48 -5.96 31.68
C VAL A 397 -1.13 -4.48 31.80
N LEU A 398 -1.80 -3.64 31.03
CA LEU A 398 -1.61 -2.20 31.04
C LEU A 398 -2.52 -1.59 32.10
N LYS A 399 -1.94 -1.27 33.27
CA LYS A 399 -2.65 -0.67 34.41
C LYS A 399 -2.40 0.84 34.44
N GLY A 400 -3.45 1.61 34.71
CA GLY A 400 -3.31 3.05 34.93
C GLY A 400 -4.61 3.84 34.89
N HIS A 401 -5.68 3.32 34.28
CA HIS A 401 -6.97 4.01 34.29
C HIS A 401 -7.63 3.97 35.67
N GLU A 402 -8.22 5.08 36.09
CA GLU A 402 -8.98 5.22 37.36
C GLU A 402 -10.48 5.00 37.11
N GLY A 403 -10.85 3.75 36.84
CA GLY A 403 -12.22 3.35 36.49
C GLY A 403 -12.27 2.56 35.19
N GLY A 404 -13.49 2.23 34.74
CA GLY A 404 -13.68 1.36 33.57
C GLY A 404 -13.08 1.92 32.28
N VAL A 405 -12.35 1.08 31.55
CA VAL A 405 -11.82 1.39 30.22
C VAL A 405 -12.91 1.09 29.20
N LEU A 406 -13.27 2.08 28.38
CA LEU A 406 -14.40 1.99 27.45
C LEU A 406 -13.97 1.58 26.04
N ALA A 407 -12.76 1.94 25.63
CA ALA A 407 -12.17 1.47 24.37
C ALA A 407 -10.65 1.32 24.49
N ALA A 408 -10.09 0.33 23.82
CA ALA A 408 -8.67 0.17 23.55
C ALA A 408 -8.49 -0.28 22.10
N ARG A 409 -7.59 0.38 21.35
CA ARG A 409 -7.38 0.15 19.92
C ARG A 409 -5.91 0.19 19.56
N PHE A 410 -5.48 -0.75 18.73
CA PHE A 410 -4.20 -0.66 18.05
C PHE A 410 -4.17 0.53 17.09
N ASN A 411 -2.96 1.06 16.86
CA ASN A 411 -2.70 1.93 15.72
C ASN A 411 -2.58 1.12 14.41
N GLY A 412 -2.49 1.81 13.27
CA GLY A 412 -2.49 1.16 11.95
C GLY A 412 -1.37 0.13 11.72
N ASP A 413 -0.22 0.29 12.40
CA ASP A 413 0.88 -0.68 12.34
C ASP A 413 0.86 -1.71 13.48
N GLY A 414 -0.01 -1.53 14.47
CA GLY A 414 -0.11 -2.37 15.67
C GLY A 414 0.98 -2.16 16.74
N ASN A 415 2.01 -1.37 16.47
CA ASN A 415 3.11 -1.09 17.41
C ASN A 415 2.71 -0.36 18.69
N TYR A 416 1.63 0.43 18.64
CA TYR A 416 1.11 1.21 19.76
C TYR A 416 -0.38 0.95 19.94
N CYS A 417 -0.90 1.21 21.13
CA CYS A 417 -2.35 1.25 21.35
C CYS A 417 -2.79 2.50 22.11
N LEU A 418 -3.98 2.99 21.79
CA LEU A 418 -4.68 4.03 22.51
C LEU A 418 -5.78 3.40 23.35
N SER A 419 -5.98 3.92 24.55
CA SER A 419 -7.12 3.57 25.40
C SER A 419 -7.80 4.80 25.96
N CYS A 420 -9.09 4.68 26.26
CA CYS A 420 -9.88 5.74 26.86
C CYS A 420 -10.94 5.19 27.82
N GLY A 421 -11.36 5.97 28.81
CA GLY A 421 -12.25 5.44 29.85
C GLY A 421 -13.01 6.46 30.70
N LYS A 422 -13.65 5.94 31.75
CA LYS A 422 -14.45 6.69 32.72
C LYS A 422 -13.65 7.72 33.53
N ASP A 423 -12.33 7.55 33.61
CA ASP A 423 -11.43 8.51 34.25
C ASP A 423 -11.23 9.82 33.47
N ARG A 424 -11.90 9.95 32.30
CA ARG A 424 -11.87 11.13 31.41
C ARG A 424 -10.52 11.32 30.71
N THR A 425 -9.69 10.28 30.70
CA THR A 425 -8.37 10.31 30.10
C THR A 425 -8.29 9.44 28.84
N ILE A 426 -7.34 9.80 27.98
CA ILE A 426 -6.86 8.96 26.90
C ILE A 426 -5.41 8.62 27.22
N ARG A 427 -4.99 7.38 26.98
CA ARG A 427 -3.62 6.94 27.24
C ARG A 427 -3.04 6.28 26.00
N LEU A 428 -1.77 6.56 25.73
CA LEU A 428 -0.95 5.95 24.69
C LEU A 428 0.03 4.97 25.32
N TRP A 429 0.10 3.77 24.77
CA TRP A 429 0.90 2.67 25.29
C TRP A 429 1.74 2.02 24.19
N ASN A 430 2.86 1.42 24.61
CA ASN A 430 3.48 0.34 23.86
C ASN A 430 2.96 -0.99 24.45
N PRO A 431 2.03 -1.69 23.77
CA PRO A 431 1.41 -2.91 24.30
C PRO A 431 2.40 -4.08 24.40
N HIS A 432 3.42 -4.11 23.54
CA HIS A 432 4.44 -5.17 23.51
C HIS A 432 5.36 -5.13 24.72
N ARG A 433 5.71 -3.92 25.18
CA ARG A 433 6.60 -3.71 26.33
C ARG A 433 5.85 -3.42 27.63
N GLY A 434 4.52 -3.24 27.57
CA GLY A 434 3.72 -2.86 28.73
C GLY A 434 3.94 -1.42 29.21
N ILE A 435 4.50 -0.54 28.37
CA ILE A 435 4.94 0.80 28.78
C ILE A 435 3.86 1.83 28.51
N HIS A 436 3.49 2.59 29.56
CA HIS A 436 2.73 3.82 29.42
C HIS A 436 3.61 4.93 28.82
N ILE A 437 3.19 5.50 27.70
CA ILE A 437 3.95 6.55 27.02
C ILE A 437 3.43 7.93 27.40
N LYS A 438 2.11 8.14 27.31
CA LYS A 438 1.53 9.47 27.50
C LYS A 438 0.05 9.41 27.89
N THR A 439 -0.38 10.39 28.69
CA THR A 439 -1.80 10.63 29.01
C THR A 439 -2.25 11.96 28.43
N TYR A 440 -3.43 11.98 27.81
CA TYR A 440 -4.10 13.18 27.30
C TYR A 440 -5.33 13.48 28.16
N LYS A 441 -5.50 14.75 28.54
CA LYS A 441 -6.58 15.22 29.44
C LYS A 441 -7.18 16.50 28.89
N SER A 442 -8.48 16.47 28.58
CA SER A 442 -9.26 17.68 28.21
C SER A 442 -10.78 17.43 28.28
N HIS A 443 -11.22 16.18 28.11
CA HIS A 443 -12.63 15.84 28.27
C HIS A 443 -13.15 16.13 29.68
N GLY A 444 -14.37 16.66 29.76
CA GLY A 444 -15.05 16.98 31.02
C GLY A 444 -15.79 15.79 31.64
N ARG A 445 -16.09 14.77 30.83
CA ARG A 445 -16.77 13.51 31.17
C ARG A 445 -16.03 12.32 30.56
N GLU A 446 -16.56 11.11 30.75
CA GLU A 446 -15.94 9.89 30.24
C GLU A 446 -15.66 9.96 28.73
N VAL A 447 -14.55 9.37 28.33
CA VAL A 447 -14.15 9.27 26.92
C VAL A 447 -14.59 7.92 26.40
N ARG A 448 -15.53 7.92 25.45
CA ARG A 448 -16.25 6.72 24.97
C ARG A 448 -15.55 6.05 23.81
N ASP A 449 -14.89 6.82 22.94
CA ASP A 449 -14.11 6.26 21.84
C ASP A 449 -12.90 7.15 21.48
N VAL A 450 -11.92 6.53 20.84
CA VAL A 450 -10.69 7.14 20.36
C VAL A 450 -10.26 6.50 19.05
N HIS A 451 -9.67 7.30 18.17
CA HIS A 451 -9.06 6.84 16.92
C HIS A 451 -7.79 7.61 16.61
N VAL A 452 -6.81 6.94 16.02
CA VAL A 452 -5.54 7.53 15.60
C VAL A 452 -5.46 7.55 14.08
N THR A 453 -4.76 8.55 13.53
CA THR A 453 -4.46 8.57 12.10
C THR A 453 -3.43 7.49 11.75
N PRO A 454 -3.41 6.97 10.51
CA PRO A 454 -2.47 5.91 10.12
C PRO A 454 -0.99 6.32 10.21
N ASP A 455 -0.67 7.61 10.16
CA ASP A 455 0.68 8.15 10.34
C ASP A 455 1.06 8.39 11.81
N ASN A 456 0.17 8.08 12.75
CA ASN A 456 0.31 8.29 14.19
C ASN A 456 0.54 9.75 14.62
N SER A 457 0.32 10.73 13.74
CA SER A 457 0.61 12.13 14.02
C SER A 457 -0.53 12.84 14.75
N LYS A 458 -1.76 12.34 14.60
CA LYS A 458 -2.98 12.94 15.14
C LYS A 458 -3.88 11.86 15.74
N LEU A 459 -4.71 12.26 16.70
CA LEU A 459 -5.77 11.41 17.22
C LEU A 459 -7.06 12.22 17.37
N CYS A 460 -8.20 11.55 17.36
CA CYS A 460 -9.50 12.11 17.69
C CYS A 460 -10.14 11.31 18.82
N SER A 461 -10.89 11.99 19.68
CA SER A 461 -11.60 11.37 20.79
C SER A 461 -12.97 11.99 20.98
N CYS A 462 -13.90 11.19 21.50
CA CYS A 462 -15.26 11.63 21.77
C CYS A 462 -15.77 11.10 23.11
N GLY A 463 -16.74 11.79 23.71
CA GLY A 463 -17.16 11.45 25.07
C GLY A 463 -18.55 11.92 25.48
N GLY A 464 -18.89 11.65 26.74
CA GLY A 464 -20.16 12.03 27.36
C GLY A 464 -20.32 13.55 27.56
N ASP A 465 -19.26 14.33 27.32
CA ASP A 465 -19.29 15.79 27.35
C ASP A 465 -19.83 16.40 26.05
N ARG A 466 -20.31 15.57 25.12
CA ARG A 466 -20.84 15.95 23.80
C ARG A 466 -19.79 16.57 22.87
N GLN A 467 -18.51 16.41 23.22
CA GLN A 467 -17.40 17.02 22.51
C GLN A 467 -16.64 15.98 21.72
N ILE A 468 -16.08 16.44 20.59
CA ILE A 468 -15.03 15.73 19.88
C ILE A 468 -13.78 16.59 19.92
N PHE A 469 -12.67 16.00 20.32
CA PHE A 469 -11.38 16.66 20.33
C PHE A 469 -10.49 16.08 19.25
N TYR A 470 -9.79 16.97 18.55
CA TYR A 470 -8.75 16.67 17.59
C TYR A 470 -7.41 17.10 18.18
N TRP A 471 -6.46 16.17 18.25
CA TRP A 471 -5.24 16.34 19.03
C TRP A 471 -3.99 16.09 18.20
N ASP A 472 -2.92 16.71 18.64
CA ASP A 472 -1.57 16.37 18.22
C ASP A 472 -0.98 15.32 19.17
N VAL A 473 -0.58 14.17 18.63
CA VAL A 473 -0.06 13.03 19.43
C VAL A 473 1.28 13.39 20.09
N ALA A 474 2.16 14.06 19.34
CA ALA A 474 3.52 14.36 19.77
C ALA A 474 3.55 15.38 20.92
N THR A 475 2.76 16.44 20.84
CA THR A 475 2.70 17.50 21.88
C THR A 475 1.66 17.21 22.96
N GLY A 476 0.64 16.40 22.66
CA GLY A 476 -0.50 16.16 23.54
C GLY A 476 -1.46 17.33 23.65
N ARG A 477 -1.31 18.35 22.80
CA ARG A 477 -2.20 19.51 22.78
C ARG A 477 -3.45 19.23 21.95
N VAL A 478 -4.56 19.79 22.41
CA VAL A 478 -5.79 19.88 21.60
C VAL A 478 -5.51 20.87 20.46
N ILE A 479 -5.61 20.40 19.22
CA ILE A 479 -5.57 21.23 18.02
C ILE A 479 -6.92 21.92 17.85
N ARG A 480 -8.01 21.16 18.00
CA ARG A 480 -9.36 21.69 17.90
C ARG A 480 -10.35 20.93 18.77
N LYS A 481 -11.38 21.66 19.17
CA LYS A 481 -12.60 21.15 19.81
C LYS A 481 -13.75 21.36 18.84
N PHE A 482 -14.30 20.28 18.29
CA PHE A 482 -15.49 20.32 17.44
C PHE A 482 -16.75 20.38 18.31
N ARG A 483 -17.71 21.23 17.92
CA ARG A 483 -18.96 21.45 18.63
C ARG A 483 -20.12 21.28 17.67
N GLY A 484 -21.13 20.53 18.06
CA GLY A 484 -22.36 20.45 17.29
C GLY A 484 -23.31 19.35 17.76
N HIS A 485 -22.81 18.23 18.27
CA HIS A 485 -23.70 17.20 18.81
C HIS A 485 -24.53 17.71 20.00
N ASP A 486 -25.82 17.37 19.98
CA ASP A 486 -26.79 17.75 21.01
C ASP A 486 -26.86 16.72 22.16
N GLY A 487 -26.26 15.56 21.95
CA GLY A 487 -26.14 14.44 22.89
C GLY A 487 -24.71 13.94 23.07
N GLU A 488 -24.55 12.88 23.86
CA GLU A 488 -23.26 12.20 24.04
C GLU A 488 -22.74 11.64 22.72
N VAL A 489 -21.41 11.54 22.57
CA VAL A 489 -20.82 11.01 21.33
C VAL A 489 -20.25 9.62 21.61
N ASN A 490 -20.81 8.61 20.94
CA ASN A 490 -20.56 7.20 21.19
C ASN A 490 -19.36 6.62 20.41
N GLY A 491 -19.05 7.19 19.25
CA GLY A 491 -18.00 6.68 18.36
C GLY A 491 -17.36 7.79 17.54
N VAL A 492 -16.08 7.60 17.19
CA VAL A 492 -15.35 8.54 16.34
C VAL A 492 -14.33 7.81 15.48
N LYS A 493 -14.22 8.20 14.21
CA LYS A 493 -13.25 7.64 13.25
C LYS A 493 -12.69 8.71 12.33
N PHE A 494 -11.44 8.53 11.92
CA PHE A 494 -10.86 9.27 10.80
C PHE A 494 -11.20 8.57 9.49
N ASN A 495 -11.47 9.33 8.43
CA ASN A 495 -11.42 8.79 7.09
C ASN A 495 -9.99 8.35 6.72
N GLU A 496 -9.86 7.58 5.64
CA GLU A 496 -8.56 7.02 5.20
C GLU A 496 -7.48 8.09 5.00
N TYR A 497 -7.87 9.25 4.46
CA TYR A 497 -6.97 10.37 4.21
C TYR A 497 -6.65 11.23 5.44
N SER A 498 -7.22 10.90 6.61
CA SER A 498 -7.06 11.66 7.86
C SER A 498 -7.43 13.15 7.76
N SER A 499 -8.28 13.49 6.79
CA SER A 499 -8.74 14.86 6.53
C SER A 499 -10.09 15.16 7.15
N VAL A 500 -10.88 14.13 7.41
CA VAL A 500 -12.23 14.24 7.97
C VAL A 500 -12.35 13.31 9.16
N VAL A 501 -12.95 13.81 10.24
CA VAL A 501 -13.42 13.00 11.36
C VAL A 501 -14.91 12.80 11.20
N VAL A 502 -15.40 11.58 11.43
CA VAL A 502 -16.82 11.27 11.50
C VAL A 502 -17.15 10.78 12.90
N SER A 503 -18.23 11.28 13.47
CA SER A 503 -18.70 10.96 14.81
C SER A 503 -20.12 10.40 14.81
N ALA A 504 -20.37 9.45 15.71
CA ALA A 504 -21.68 8.85 15.97
C ALA A 504 -22.24 9.35 17.29
N GLY A 505 -23.41 9.99 17.25
CA GLY A 505 -24.04 10.65 18.39
C GLY A 505 -25.26 9.92 18.94
N TYR A 506 -25.48 10.12 20.23
CA TYR A 506 -26.73 9.78 20.93
C TYR A 506 -27.91 10.64 20.44
N ASP A 507 -27.62 11.78 19.82
CA ASP A 507 -28.60 12.65 19.17
C ASP A 507 -29.07 12.14 17.79
N GLN A 508 -29.01 10.82 17.57
CA GLN A 508 -29.51 10.15 16.37
C GLN A 508 -28.81 10.61 15.08
N SER A 509 -27.59 11.14 15.19
CA SER A 509 -26.87 11.71 14.05
C SER A 509 -25.46 11.15 13.86
N LEU A 510 -25.07 11.02 12.60
CA LEU A 510 -23.67 10.99 12.18
C LEU A 510 -23.26 12.40 11.74
N ARG A 511 -22.10 12.87 12.18
CA ARG A 511 -21.58 14.19 11.78
C ARG A 511 -20.15 14.09 11.28
N ALA A 512 -19.85 14.79 10.19
CA ALA A 512 -18.53 14.87 9.61
C ALA A 512 -17.89 16.24 9.89
N TRP A 513 -16.58 16.26 10.14
CA TRP A 513 -15.82 17.43 10.54
C TRP A 513 -14.55 17.55 9.72
N ASP A 514 -14.32 18.71 9.10
CA ASP A 514 -13.09 18.95 8.35
C ASP A 514 -11.92 19.31 9.28
N CYS A 515 -10.85 18.51 9.20
CA CYS A 515 -9.62 18.71 9.97
C CYS A 515 -8.68 19.74 9.31
N ARG A 516 -8.90 20.10 8.05
CA ARG A 516 -8.05 21.04 7.28
C ARG A 516 -8.52 22.49 7.40
N SER A 517 -9.83 22.74 7.32
CA SER A 517 -10.43 24.04 7.65
C SER A 517 -10.15 24.42 9.09
N HIS A 518 -10.34 25.68 9.51
CA HIS A 518 -10.36 26.11 10.92
C HIS A 518 -11.75 26.02 11.57
N SER A 519 -12.78 25.59 10.84
CA SER A 519 -14.15 25.48 11.34
C SER A 519 -14.27 24.51 12.52
N THR A 520 -15.11 24.87 13.49
CA THR A 520 -15.52 24.00 14.61
C THR A 520 -16.87 23.33 14.37
N GLU A 521 -17.60 23.75 13.33
CA GLU A 521 -18.93 23.28 12.96
C GLU A 521 -18.85 22.03 12.06
N PRO A 522 -19.88 21.17 12.05
CA PRO A 522 -19.91 20.00 11.18
C PRO A 522 -20.06 20.43 9.72
N ILE A 523 -19.33 19.77 8.82
CA ILE A 523 -19.47 19.98 7.37
C ILE A 523 -20.65 19.20 6.79
N GLN A 524 -21.07 18.14 7.46
CA GLN A 524 -22.23 17.33 7.09
C GLN A 524 -22.88 16.79 8.36
N ILE A 525 -24.20 16.83 8.39
CA ILE A 525 -25.04 16.18 9.40
C ILE A 525 -25.91 15.17 8.66
N ILE A 526 -25.99 13.96 9.21
CA ILE A 526 -26.83 12.87 8.73
C ILE A 526 -27.69 12.46 9.93
N ASP A 527 -28.96 12.83 9.90
CA ASP A 527 -29.93 12.71 10.99
C ASP A 527 -31.13 11.83 10.60
N THR A 528 -30.91 10.87 9.70
CA THR A 528 -31.96 9.96 9.21
C THR A 528 -32.24 8.78 10.15
N PHE A 529 -31.39 8.54 11.16
CA PHE A 529 -31.57 7.46 12.13
C PHE A 529 -32.76 7.71 13.05
N ALA A 530 -33.47 6.65 13.45
CA ALA A 530 -34.63 6.77 14.35
C ALA A 530 -34.25 6.72 15.84
N ASP A 531 -33.02 6.31 16.14
CA ASP A 531 -32.47 6.23 17.49
C ASP A 531 -30.94 6.44 17.47
N SER A 532 -30.34 6.45 18.65
CA SER A 532 -28.94 6.71 18.96
C SER A 532 -27.98 5.92 18.08
N VAL A 533 -27.02 6.61 17.46
CA VAL A 533 -25.97 5.95 16.67
C VAL A 533 -24.85 5.54 17.62
N MET A 534 -24.57 4.24 17.66
CA MET A 534 -23.68 3.64 18.65
C MET A 534 -22.25 3.47 18.13
N SER A 535 -22.09 3.20 16.84
CA SER A 535 -20.78 2.96 16.24
C SER A 535 -20.74 3.45 14.79
N VAL A 536 -19.53 3.77 14.33
CA VAL A 536 -19.27 4.21 12.97
C VAL A 536 -18.05 3.50 12.40
N CYS A 537 -18.15 3.07 11.14
CA CYS A 537 -17.07 2.58 10.30
C CYS A 537 -17.02 3.40 9.00
N LEU A 538 -15.84 3.48 8.38
CA LEU A 538 -15.60 4.29 7.20
C LEU A 538 -14.86 3.45 6.16
N THR A 539 -15.22 3.64 4.89
CA THR A 539 -14.43 3.18 3.74
C THR A 539 -13.92 4.40 2.97
N LYS A 540 -13.29 4.19 1.81
CA LYS A 540 -12.91 5.27 0.89
C LYS A 540 -14.09 6.15 0.47
N THR A 541 -15.27 5.54 0.36
CA THR A 541 -16.41 6.13 -0.34
C THR A 541 -17.70 6.05 0.45
N GLU A 542 -17.69 5.50 1.66
CA GLU A 542 -18.90 5.31 2.45
C GLU A 542 -18.70 5.59 3.93
N ILE A 543 -19.79 6.03 4.54
CA ILE A 543 -19.95 6.16 5.99
C ILE A 543 -20.97 5.12 6.44
N ILE A 544 -20.61 4.28 7.40
CA ILE A 544 -21.45 3.17 7.88
C ILE A 544 -21.72 3.38 9.37
N GLY A 545 -22.99 3.53 9.74
CA GLY A 545 -23.41 3.72 11.13
C GLY A 545 -24.32 2.60 11.61
N GLY A 546 -24.08 2.09 12.83
CA GLY A 546 -24.98 1.17 13.52
C GLY A 546 -25.79 1.89 14.60
N SER A 547 -27.10 1.69 14.62
CA SER A 547 -28.02 2.38 15.54
C SER A 547 -28.82 1.43 16.43
N VAL A 548 -29.25 1.97 17.58
CA VAL A 548 -30.19 1.32 18.51
C VAL A 548 -31.55 1.05 17.86
N ASP A 549 -31.90 1.75 16.77
CA ASP A 549 -33.12 1.50 16.00
C ASP A 549 -33.14 0.13 15.28
N GLY A 550 -32.04 -0.61 15.39
CA GLY A 550 -31.87 -1.93 14.81
C GLY A 550 -31.39 -1.92 13.37
N THR A 551 -30.97 -0.76 12.86
CA THR A 551 -30.44 -0.62 11.50
C THR A 551 -28.93 -0.40 11.48
N VAL A 552 -28.29 -0.94 10.44
CA VAL A 552 -27.00 -0.45 9.97
C VAL A 552 -27.26 0.30 8.68
N ARG A 553 -26.76 1.53 8.60
CA ARG A 553 -26.96 2.40 7.44
C ARG A 553 -25.65 2.77 6.80
N THR A 554 -25.60 2.60 5.48
CA THR A 554 -24.44 2.86 4.63
C THR A 554 -24.76 4.05 3.73
N PHE A 555 -23.95 5.10 3.83
CA PHE A 555 -24.07 6.32 3.05
C PHE A 555 -22.92 6.42 2.05
N ASP A 556 -23.19 6.23 0.75
CA ASP A 556 -22.18 6.44 -0.31
C ASP A 556 -22.03 7.95 -0.57
N ILE A 557 -20.84 8.49 -0.25
CA ILE A 557 -20.54 9.92 -0.36
C ILE A 557 -20.39 10.40 -1.80
N ARG A 558 -20.19 9.51 -2.78
CA ARG A 558 -20.04 9.88 -4.19
C ARG A 558 -21.38 10.08 -4.87
N ILE A 559 -22.32 9.19 -4.54
CA ILE A 559 -23.65 9.13 -5.18
C ILE A 559 -24.70 9.83 -4.31
N GLY A 560 -24.45 9.99 -3.00
CA GLY A 560 -25.43 10.50 -2.05
C GLY A 560 -26.54 9.50 -1.77
N ARG A 561 -26.25 8.19 -1.85
CA ARG A 561 -27.22 7.12 -1.64
C ARG A 561 -27.13 6.58 -0.21
N GLU A 562 -28.27 6.46 0.45
CA GLU A 562 -28.43 5.74 1.71
C GLU A 562 -28.95 4.32 1.44
N ILE A 563 -28.33 3.35 2.07
CA ILE A 563 -28.78 1.95 2.14
C ILE A 563 -29.00 1.65 3.62
N SER A 564 -30.13 1.02 3.96
CA SER A 564 -30.51 0.70 5.33
C SER A 564 -30.80 -0.79 5.44
N ASP A 565 -29.98 -1.49 6.22
CA ASP A 565 -30.09 -2.91 6.48
C ASP A 565 -30.64 -3.12 7.89
N ASN A 566 -31.71 -3.92 8.00
CA ASN A 566 -32.41 -4.12 9.26
C ASN A 566 -31.94 -5.41 9.95
N PHE A 567 -31.38 -5.27 11.14
CA PHE A 567 -30.93 -6.36 12.00
C PHE A 567 -32.02 -6.78 13.00
N GLY A 568 -33.15 -6.09 13.08
CA GLY A 568 -34.31 -6.43 13.92
C GLY A 568 -34.05 -6.36 15.43
N GLN A 569 -32.84 -6.00 15.83
CA GLN A 569 -32.38 -5.88 17.22
C GLN A 569 -31.40 -4.71 17.32
N PRO A 570 -31.37 -3.98 18.45
CA PRO A 570 -30.50 -2.82 18.62
C PRO A 570 -29.03 -3.12 18.34
N VAL A 571 -28.41 -2.34 17.45
CA VAL A 571 -27.01 -2.51 17.05
C VAL A 571 -26.11 -1.63 17.91
N ASN A 572 -25.18 -2.23 18.65
CA ASN A 572 -24.28 -1.52 19.57
C ASN A 572 -22.88 -1.25 18.98
N SER A 573 -22.45 -2.06 18.03
CA SER A 573 -21.12 -2.00 17.43
C SER A 573 -21.16 -2.50 16.00
N VAL A 574 -20.30 -1.92 15.17
CA VAL A 574 -20.11 -2.34 13.77
C VAL A 574 -18.61 -2.39 13.48
N SER A 575 -18.21 -3.38 12.71
CA SER A 575 -16.86 -3.56 12.18
C SER A 575 -16.92 -4.08 10.75
N LEU A 576 -15.82 -3.93 10.00
CA LEU A 576 -15.70 -4.40 8.62
C LEU A 576 -14.72 -5.57 8.56
N SER A 577 -14.93 -6.49 7.62
CA SER A 577 -13.89 -7.43 7.18
C SER A 577 -12.69 -6.70 6.60
N ASN A 578 -11.52 -7.33 6.56
CA ASN A 578 -10.30 -6.70 6.05
C ASN A 578 -10.39 -6.38 4.55
N ASP A 579 -11.16 -7.17 3.79
CA ASP A 579 -11.47 -6.90 2.38
C ASP A 579 -12.57 -5.82 2.19
N GLY A 580 -13.28 -5.45 3.25
CA GLY A 580 -14.35 -4.46 3.25
C GLY A 580 -15.66 -4.94 2.62
N ASN A 581 -15.80 -6.22 2.28
CA ASN A 581 -17.01 -6.76 1.65
C ASN A 581 -18.11 -7.11 2.64
N CYS A 582 -17.77 -7.34 3.91
CA CYS A 582 -18.73 -7.74 4.93
C CYS A 582 -18.81 -6.72 6.07
N ILE A 583 -20.01 -6.58 6.64
CA ILE A 583 -20.28 -5.83 7.85
C ILE A 583 -20.56 -6.83 8.97
N LEU A 584 -19.82 -6.73 10.06
CA LEU A 584 -20.08 -7.45 11.30
C LEU A 584 -20.71 -6.50 12.32
N ALA A 585 -21.94 -6.79 12.73
CA ALA A 585 -22.68 -6.01 13.72
C ALA A 585 -22.87 -6.80 15.02
N GLY A 586 -22.71 -6.12 16.17
CA GLY A 586 -23.07 -6.64 17.48
C GLY A 586 -24.45 -6.18 17.91
N CYS A 587 -25.29 -7.11 18.35
CA CYS A 587 -26.68 -6.85 18.76
C CYS A 587 -26.88 -7.12 20.27
N LEU A 588 -27.84 -6.42 20.89
CA LEU A 588 -28.18 -6.55 22.32
C LEU A 588 -28.97 -7.83 22.67
N ASP A 589 -29.18 -8.72 21.71
CA ASP A 589 -29.81 -10.03 21.89
C ASP A 589 -28.78 -11.15 22.08
N SER A 590 -27.54 -10.80 22.44
CA SER A 590 -26.40 -11.74 22.54
C SER A 590 -25.99 -12.38 21.21
N THR A 591 -26.19 -11.68 20.08
CA THR A 591 -25.79 -12.16 18.75
C THR A 591 -24.82 -11.21 18.06
N LEU A 592 -23.87 -11.77 17.32
CA LEU A 592 -23.13 -11.03 16.29
C LEU A 592 -23.63 -11.49 14.92
N ARG A 593 -23.77 -10.58 13.97
CA ARG A 593 -24.37 -10.87 12.66
C ARG A 593 -23.47 -10.34 11.55
N LEU A 594 -23.12 -11.22 10.61
CA LEU A 594 -22.31 -10.92 9.45
C LEU A 594 -23.22 -10.73 8.24
N LEU A 595 -23.11 -9.57 7.60
CA LEU A 595 -23.87 -9.18 6.43
C LEU A 595 -22.93 -8.98 5.23
N ASP A 596 -23.34 -9.39 4.04
CA ASP A 596 -22.71 -8.96 2.80
C ASP A 596 -23.08 -7.50 2.53
N ARG A 597 -22.08 -6.63 2.39
CA ARG A 597 -22.28 -5.18 2.24
C ARG A 597 -22.92 -4.80 0.90
N SER A 598 -22.74 -5.61 -0.14
CA SER A 598 -23.22 -5.29 -1.48
C SER A 598 -24.69 -5.64 -1.69
N THR A 599 -25.12 -6.73 -1.07
CA THR A 599 -26.47 -7.30 -1.21
C THR A 599 -27.37 -7.03 -0.02
N GLY A 600 -26.80 -6.76 1.16
CA GLY A 600 -27.54 -6.71 2.42
C GLY A 600 -27.94 -8.09 2.95
N GLU A 601 -27.42 -9.17 2.36
CA GLU A 601 -27.77 -10.54 2.76
C GLU A 601 -27.08 -10.92 4.07
N LEU A 602 -27.87 -11.45 5.01
CA LEU A 602 -27.34 -12.03 6.24
C LEU A 602 -26.61 -13.33 5.92
N LEU A 603 -25.28 -13.28 6.00
CA LEU A 603 -24.41 -14.43 5.74
C LEU A 603 -24.39 -15.38 6.94
N GLN A 604 -24.25 -14.83 8.15
CA GLN A 604 -24.10 -15.67 9.33
C GLN A 604 -24.46 -14.99 10.67
N GLU A 605 -24.81 -15.80 11.67
CA GLU A 605 -25.15 -15.36 13.03
C GLU A 605 -24.35 -16.14 14.09
N TYR A 606 -23.61 -15.43 14.95
CA TYR A 606 -22.75 -15.99 15.99
C TYR A 606 -23.37 -15.83 17.38
N LYS A 607 -23.49 -16.94 18.11
CA LYS A 607 -24.18 -17.02 19.41
C LYS A 607 -23.25 -17.53 20.51
N GLY A 608 -23.64 -17.31 21.76
CA GLY A 608 -23.02 -17.91 22.94
C GLY A 608 -22.37 -16.92 23.91
N HIS A 609 -22.05 -15.70 23.45
CA HIS A 609 -21.62 -14.61 24.34
C HIS A 609 -22.84 -13.96 25.03
N THR A 610 -22.61 -13.12 26.04
CA THR A 610 -23.67 -12.34 26.68
C THR A 610 -23.50 -10.85 26.36
N ASN A 611 -24.50 -10.25 25.71
CA ASN A 611 -24.55 -8.83 25.41
C ASN A 611 -25.99 -8.35 25.50
N LYS A 612 -26.33 -7.57 26.53
CA LYS A 612 -27.71 -7.14 26.84
C LYS A 612 -27.83 -5.67 27.20
N SER A 613 -26.81 -5.10 27.80
CA SER A 613 -26.85 -3.77 28.43
C SER A 613 -25.63 -2.92 28.14
N TYR A 614 -24.53 -3.52 27.70
CA TYR A 614 -23.28 -2.80 27.46
C TYR A 614 -22.98 -2.66 25.96
N LYS A 615 -22.29 -1.59 25.59
CA LYS A 615 -21.64 -1.49 24.29
C LYS A 615 -20.39 -2.38 24.33
N LEU A 616 -20.40 -3.44 23.53
CA LEU A 616 -19.25 -4.34 23.35
C LEU A 616 -18.77 -4.22 21.91
N ASN A 617 -17.48 -3.98 21.71
CA ASN A 617 -16.92 -4.02 20.36
C ASN A 617 -16.60 -5.47 19.93
N CYS A 618 -16.87 -5.75 18.67
CA CYS A 618 -16.45 -6.96 17.96
C CYS A 618 -15.52 -6.58 16.79
N CYS A 619 -14.74 -7.55 16.33
CA CYS A 619 -13.92 -7.41 15.13
C CYS A 619 -13.60 -8.78 14.52
N LEU A 620 -13.02 -8.77 13.33
CA LEU A 620 -12.45 -9.96 12.70
C LEU A 620 -10.96 -10.04 13.00
N THR A 621 -10.42 -11.26 12.90
CA THR A 621 -8.97 -11.49 12.91
C THR A 621 -8.28 -10.89 11.68
N ASN A 622 -6.96 -10.70 11.73
CA ASN A 622 -6.13 -10.21 10.62
C ASN A 622 -6.23 -10.99 9.31
N THR A 623 -6.67 -12.26 9.37
CA THR A 623 -6.85 -13.14 8.20
C THR A 623 -8.32 -13.29 7.78
N ASP A 624 -9.25 -12.64 8.48
CA ASP A 624 -10.71 -12.88 8.38
C ASP A 624 -11.13 -14.35 8.62
N ALA A 625 -10.26 -15.22 9.16
CA ALA A 625 -10.63 -16.61 9.42
C ALA A 625 -11.63 -16.76 10.57
N HIS A 626 -11.55 -15.87 11.57
CA HIS A 626 -12.38 -15.91 12.77
C HIS A 626 -12.98 -14.55 13.11
N VAL A 627 -14.14 -14.60 13.75
CA VAL A 627 -14.80 -13.47 14.41
C VAL A 627 -14.45 -13.48 15.89
N THR A 628 -14.15 -12.33 16.47
CA THR A 628 -13.88 -12.19 17.90
C THR A 628 -14.76 -11.14 18.56
N GLY A 629 -15.22 -11.44 19.77
CA GLY A 629 -16.14 -10.59 20.52
C GLY A 629 -15.99 -10.74 22.03
N GLY A 630 -16.22 -9.64 22.74
CA GLY A 630 -16.29 -9.61 24.20
C GLY A 630 -17.68 -10.01 24.72
N SER A 631 -17.75 -10.29 26.02
CA SER A 631 -18.98 -10.66 26.72
C SER A 631 -19.08 -9.92 28.06
N GLU A 632 -20.30 -9.71 28.53
CA GLU A 632 -20.60 -9.05 29.81
C GLU A 632 -20.10 -9.82 31.04
N ASP A 633 -19.92 -11.13 30.92
CA ASP A 633 -19.36 -12.01 31.97
C ASP A 633 -17.81 -11.99 32.04
N GLY A 634 -17.15 -11.20 31.19
CA GLY A 634 -15.69 -11.07 31.15
C GLY A 634 -14.98 -12.07 30.24
N PHE A 635 -15.74 -12.86 29.47
CA PHE A 635 -15.18 -13.79 28.49
C PHE A 635 -14.93 -13.13 27.12
N ILE A 636 -13.98 -13.71 26.39
CA ILE A 636 -13.79 -13.48 24.96
C ILE A 636 -14.12 -14.78 24.24
N TYR A 637 -14.78 -14.62 23.10
CA TYR A 637 -15.20 -15.68 22.22
C TYR A 637 -14.55 -15.51 20.86
N PHE A 638 -14.06 -16.61 20.31
CA PHE A 638 -13.66 -16.75 18.92
C PHE A 638 -14.64 -17.69 18.24
N TRP A 639 -15.21 -17.24 17.12
CA TRP A 639 -16.05 -18.05 16.26
C TRP A 639 -15.36 -18.27 14.92
N ASP A 640 -15.56 -19.45 14.34
CA ASP A 640 -15.22 -19.69 12.94
C ASP A 640 -16.13 -18.82 12.05
N LEU A 641 -15.55 -18.13 11.06
CA LEU A 641 -16.31 -17.19 10.21
C LEU A 641 -17.43 -17.89 9.43
N VAL A 642 -17.22 -19.12 8.97
CA VAL A 642 -18.17 -19.82 8.08
C VAL A 642 -19.14 -20.66 8.91
N ASP A 643 -18.62 -21.46 9.83
CA ASP A 643 -19.42 -22.43 10.58
C ASP A 643 -20.16 -21.82 11.78
N ALA A 644 -19.81 -20.59 12.17
CA ALA A 644 -20.31 -19.88 13.36
C ALA A 644 -20.18 -20.64 14.68
N SER A 645 -19.43 -21.73 14.69
CA SER A 645 -19.13 -22.49 15.89
C SER A 645 -18.16 -21.72 16.78
N VAL A 646 -18.33 -21.81 18.10
CA VAL A 646 -17.35 -21.28 19.06
C VAL A 646 -16.10 -22.15 19.00
N VAL A 647 -15.02 -21.62 18.44
CA VAL A 647 -13.73 -22.29 18.29
C VAL A 647 -12.93 -22.22 19.59
N SER A 648 -12.97 -21.06 20.27
CA SER A 648 -12.32 -20.87 21.56
C SER A 648 -13.09 -19.89 22.42
N ARG A 649 -13.04 -20.11 23.75
CA ARG A 649 -13.51 -19.15 24.74
C ARG A 649 -12.63 -19.20 25.98
N PHE A 650 -12.31 -18.05 26.53
CA PHE A 650 -11.57 -17.96 27.78
C PHE A 650 -11.94 -16.69 28.54
N ARG A 651 -11.70 -16.72 29.86
CA ARG A 651 -12.00 -15.58 30.73
C ARG A 651 -10.86 -14.58 30.65
N ALA A 652 -11.08 -13.48 29.95
CA ALA A 652 -10.09 -12.42 29.77
C ALA A 652 -10.09 -11.42 30.93
N HIS A 653 -11.26 -11.11 31.49
CA HIS A 653 -11.42 -10.07 32.50
C HIS A 653 -12.31 -10.54 33.67
N THR A 654 -12.25 -9.82 34.79
CA THR A 654 -13.12 -10.12 35.95
C THR A 654 -14.52 -9.53 35.78
N SER A 655 -14.68 -8.59 34.85
CA SER A 655 -15.92 -7.86 34.54
C SER A 655 -16.09 -7.69 33.02
N VAL A 656 -17.16 -7.02 32.60
CA VAL A 656 -17.58 -6.77 31.20
C VAL A 656 -16.41 -6.38 30.29
N VAL A 657 -16.25 -7.07 29.16
CA VAL A 657 -15.25 -6.73 28.12
C VAL A 657 -15.81 -5.67 27.18
N THR A 658 -15.35 -4.43 27.30
CA THR A 658 -15.89 -3.28 26.55
C THR A 658 -15.38 -3.21 25.11
N SER A 659 -14.14 -3.62 24.87
CA SER A 659 -13.60 -3.66 23.52
C SER A 659 -12.58 -4.75 23.29
N VAL A 660 -12.54 -5.23 22.06
CA VAL A 660 -11.54 -6.13 21.51
C VAL A 660 -10.98 -5.46 20.26
N SER A 661 -9.66 -5.37 20.17
CA SER A 661 -8.94 -4.88 18.99
C SER A 661 -7.88 -5.90 18.61
N TYR A 662 -8.08 -6.56 17.47
CA TYR A 662 -7.09 -7.46 16.90
C TYR A 662 -5.95 -6.66 16.25
N HIS A 663 -4.74 -7.21 16.27
CA HIS A 663 -3.57 -6.59 15.68
C HIS A 663 -3.62 -6.74 14.14
N PRO A 664 -3.24 -5.72 13.36
CA PRO A 664 -3.45 -5.71 11.91
C PRO A 664 -2.61 -6.73 11.11
N LYS A 665 -1.52 -7.26 11.71
CA LYS A 665 -0.56 -8.16 11.02
C LYS A 665 -0.25 -9.44 11.80
N GLU A 666 0.15 -9.33 13.05
CA GLU A 666 0.43 -10.46 13.95
C GLU A 666 -0.82 -11.04 14.64
N ASN A 667 -0.74 -12.30 15.08
CA ASN A 667 -1.74 -12.97 15.91
C ASN A 667 -1.65 -12.48 17.37
N CYS A 668 -2.14 -11.27 17.59
CA CYS A 668 -2.09 -10.56 18.86
C CYS A 668 -3.39 -9.76 19.02
N MET A 669 -3.88 -9.58 20.24
CA MET A 669 -5.02 -8.70 20.49
C MET A 669 -4.88 -7.90 21.78
N VAL A 670 -5.55 -6.75 21.83
CA VAL A 670 -5.75 -5.99 23.06
C VAL A 670 -7.21 -5.93 23.43
N THR A 671 -7.48 -6.06 24.73
CA THR A 671 -8.83 -6.12 25.27
C THR A 671 -8.96 -5.15 26.42
N SER A 672 -10.11 -4.49 26.54
CA SER A 672 -10.38 -3.56 27.64
C SER A 672 -11.63 -3.96 28.40
N SER A 673 -11.69 -3.58 29.69
CA SER A 673 -12.81 -3.91 30.55
C SER A 673 -13.20 -2.78 31.50
N VAL A 674 -14.42 -2.88 32.00
CA VAL A 674 -14.94 -2.08 33.12
C VAL A 674 -14.13 -2.33 34.40
N ASP A 675 -13.37 -3.44 34.49
CA ASP A 675 -12.44 -3.70 35.61
C ASP A 675 -11.24 -2.72 35.69
N GLY A 676 -11.11 -1.82 34.71
CA GLY A 676 -10.08 -0.77 34.68
C GLY A 676 -8.75 -1.21 34.07
N THR A 677 -8.68 -2.44 33.54
CA THR A 677 -7.46 -2.99 32.93
C THR A 677 -7.58 -3.11 31.42
N ILE A 678 -6.42 -3.06 30.77
CA ILE A 678 -6.25 -3.47 29.37
C ILE A 678 -5.28 -4.64 29.37
N ARG A 679 -5.61 -5.71 28.66
CA ARG A 679 -4.77 -6.92 28.58
C ARG A 679 -4.31 -7.14 27.15
N VAL A 680 -3.09 -7.64 27.02
CA VAL A 680 -2.43 -7.94 25.74
C VAL A 680 -2.27 -9.45 25.64
N TRP A 681 -2.78 -10.01 24.56
CA TRP A 681 -2.85 -11.45 24.33
C TRP A 681 -2.04 -11.83 23.11
N LYS A 682 -1.30 -12.93 23.20
CA LYS A 682 -0.56 -13.54 22.09
C LYS A 682 -0.83 -15.05 22.06
N THR A 683 -0.43 -15.69 20.96
CA THR A 683 -0.40 -17.15 20.82
C THR A 683 0.50 -17.79 21.87
#